data_AF-A0A5N5JGD0-F1
#
_entry.id   AF-A0A5N5JGD0-F1
#
_cell.length_a   1.000
_cell.length_b   1.000
_cell.length_c   1.000
_cell.angle_alpha   90.00
_cell.angle_beta   90.00
_cell.angle_gamma   90.00
#
_symmetry.space_group_name_H-M   'P 1'
#
loop_
_entity.id
_entity.type
_entity.pdbx_description
1 polymer ?
#
loop_
_entity_poly.entity_id
_entity_poly.type
_entity_poly.pdbx_seq_one_letter_code
_entity_poly.pdbx_strand_id
1 'polypeptide(L)'
;MKENLVIFFHRCPFFIDYFKELSHCLSIWLLGLIQSCLSQLAFSAVMVSPWAFNVLVICLYAKSRTGGGRISACGGNGFAGGGGGRISVDIFSRHDDPQIFVHGGNSLGCPKNAGGAGTLYDAVARSLTVSNHNMSTDTDTLLLEFPYQPLWTNIYVRNHGRATVPLLWSRVQVQGQISLLCSGVLSFGLAHYASSEFELLAEELLMSDSVIKVYGALRMSVKMFLMWNSQMLIDGGEDVTVGTSLLEASNLVVLKESSIIHSNANLGVHGQGLLNLSGPGNWIEAQRLVLSLFYSIHVAPGSILRGPVKNSTSNAITPRLNCLLEECPSELLNPPEDCNVNTSLSFTLQICRVEDITVEGLIEGSVVHFHRARTIYVPSSGTISVSGMGCTGGVGRGNALSNGAGSGGGHGGKGGSACNNGSCIEGGVSYGNAELPCEIGSGSGEEKSVGSTAGGGIVVMGSLEHPLSSLFVEGSIRADGESFKGITRDQLVVMNDTVGGPGGGSGGTILLFLHTIDLGDYAVLSSVGGFGSPKGGGGGGGGRVHFHWSDIPTGDVYQPIARVNGSIHIWGGLGRDEGHAGENGTVSGKACPKGLYGIFCEECPAGTYKNVTGSDRALCHTCPADDLPHRAAYITVRVSKASVFYILCDSHKHLLKLNFFLEMDKLSGGVYTRSLSHTILEDTMQYVCSPKQVQILTSSSLPGGIAETPCPYKCVSDRFHMPHCYTALEELIYTFGGPWLFGLLLLGLLILLALVLSVARMKFVGVDELPGPAPTQHGSQIDHSFPFLESLNEVLETNRAEESQSHVHRLYFMGRNTFSEPWHLPHTPPEQIKEIVYEGAFNTFVDEINGIATYQWWEGAIYSILSVLAYPLAWSWQQWRRRVKLQRLREFVRSEYDHACLRSCRSRALYEGLKVAATSDLMLVYMDFFLGGDEKRTDIPAPLRQRFPMSILFGGDGSYMAPFSIQSDNILTSLISQMVPPTTWYRMTAGLNAQLRLVRRGRLRVTFQPVLRWLETQANPALRIYGIHVDLAWFQATTFGHCQYGLLVYAAEEEREYISVEGIDGTKQVEEDSR
;
A
#
# COMPACT_ATOMS: atom_id res chain seq x y z
N MET A 1 -45.06 -22.36 42.91
CA MET A 1 -43.63 -22.71 42.79
C MET A 1 -42.82 -21.57 43.39
N LYS A 2 -42.40 -21.74 44.64
CA LYS A 2 -41.51 -20.82 45.37
C LYS A 2 -40.13 -21.48 45.31
N GLU A 3 -39.21 -20.94 44.52
CA GLU A 3 -37.81 -21.36 44.58
C GLU A 3 -36.99 -20.35 45.40
N ASN A 4 -36.11 -20.91 46.22
CA ASN A 4 -35.42 -20.29 47.33
C ASN A 4 -34.35 -19.28 46.86
N LEU A 5 -34.50 -18.01 47.23
CA LEU A 5 -33.40 -17.06 47.25
C LEU A 5 -32.52 -17.38 48.47
N VAL A 6 -31.36 -18.01 48.27
CA VAL A 6 -30.39 -18.26 49.34
C VAL A 6 -29.36 -17.12 49.31
N ILE A 7 -29.45 -16.20 50.28
CA ILE A 7 -28.46 -15.14 50.50
C ILE A 7 -27.43 -15.68 51.49
N PHE A 8 -26.21 -15.98 51.02
CA PHE A 8 -25.10 -16.33 51.91
C PHE A 8 -24.43 -15.06 52.44
N PHE A 9 -24.51 -14.82 53.75
CA PHE A 9 -23.60 -13.92 54.45
C PHE A 9 -22.36 -14.72 54.86
N HIS A 10 -21.35 -14.80 53.99
CA HIS A 10 -20.09 -15.44 54.37
C HIS A 10 -19.26 -14.48 55.25
N ARG A 11 -19.13 -14.80 56.55
CA ARG A 11 -17.88 -14.50 57.27
C ARG A 11 -16.83 -15.42 56.67
N CYS A 12 -15.82 -14.89 55.99
CA CYS A 12 -14.68 -15.69 55.52
C CYS A 12 -13.91 -16.26 56.71
N PRO A 13 -13.72 -17.58 56.82
CA PRO A 13 -12.64 -18.19 57.58
C PRO A 13 -11.66 -18.77 56.55
N PHE A 14 -10.95 -17.92 55.82
CA PHE A 14 -9.87 -18.33 54.91
C PHE A 14 -8.74 -17.31 55.02
N PHE A 15 -8.10 -17.32 56.19
CA PHE A 15 -6.81 -16.69 56.45
C PHE A 15 -6.12 -17.45 57.60
N ILE A 16 -6.05 -18.78 57.49
CA ILE A 16 -5.19 -19.61 58.34
C ILE A 16 -4.65 -20.72 57.44
N ASP A 17 -3.68 -20.40 56.58
CA ASP A 17 -2.71 -21.39 56.09
C ASP A 17 -1.37 -20.77 55.64
N TYR A 18 -1.09 -19.49 56.00
CA TYR A 18 0.23 -18.86 55.78
C TYR A 18 0.91 -18.37 57.06
N PHE A 19 0.41 -18.78 58.24
CA PHE A 19 1.02 -18.53 59.55
C PHE A 19 1.14 -19.85 60.35
N LYS A 20 1.60 -20.92 59.68
CA LYS A 20 1.72 -22.26 60.27
C LYS A 20 3.16 -22.77 60.40
N GLU A 21 4.15 -21.87 60.34
CA GLU A 21 5.56 -22.21 60.62
C GLU A 21 6.24 -21.34 61.69
N LEU A 22 5.49 -20.57 62.49
CA LEU A 22 6.13 -19.76 63.55
C LEU A 22 5.47 -19.72 64.93
N SER A 23 4.52 -20.60 65.24
CA SER A 23 3.99 -20.71 66.62
C SER A 23 3.79 -22.14 67.09
N HIS A 24 4.86 -22.94 67.03
CA HIS A 24 5.05 -24.07 67.94
C HIS A 24 5.85 -23.59 69.15
N CYS A 25 5.21 -22.85 70.06
CA CYS A 25 5.59 -22.78 71.48
C CYS A 25 4.58 -21.91 72.23
N LEU A 26 4.00 -22.45 73.32
CA LEU A 26 2.93 -21.89 74.16
C LEU A 26 1.54 -21.89 73.49
N SER A 27 0.46 -22.43 74.06
CA SER A 27 0.20 -22.88 75.42
C SER A 27 -0.97 -23.87 75.40
N ILE A 28 -0.84 -24.90 76.23
CA ILE A 28 -1.94 -25.70 76.75
C ILE A 28 -2.64 -24.82 77.78
N TRP A 29 -3.96 -24.66 77.71
CA TRP A 29 -4.91 -24.76 78.84
C TRP A 29 -6.27 -24.12 78.53
N LEU A 30 -7.30 -24.95 78.75
CA LEU A 30 -8.65 -24.63 79.24
C LEU A 30 -9.74 -24.11 78.28
N LEU A 31 -10.49 -25.08 77.77
CA LEU A 31 -11.95 -25.01 77.60
C LEU A 31 -12.65 -24.87 78.96
N GLY A 32 -13.64 -23.97 79.04
CA GLY A 32 -14.68 -24.05 80.07
C GLY A 32 -15.39 -22.72 80.31
N LEU A 33 -16.73 -22.76 80.34
CA LEU A 33 -17.68 -21.72 80.79
C LEU A 33 -17.99 -20.63 79.72
N ILE A 34 -19.23 -20.34 79.29
CA ILE A 34 -20.57 -20.47 79.87
C ILE A 34 -21.61 -20.43 78.74
N GLN A 35 -22.62 -21.27 78.87
CA GLN A 35 -23.91 -21.16 78.21
C GLN A 35 -24.95 -20.77 79.28
N SER A 36 -25.43 -19.53 79.29
CA SER A 36 -26.77 -19.11 79.75
C SER A 36 -26.89 -17.59 79.86
N CYS A 37 -27.81 -16.95 79.10
CA CYS A 37 -28.88 -16.10 79.63
C CYS A 37 -29.62 -15.32 78.52
N LEU A 38 -30.92 -15.64 78.40
CA LEU A 38 -32.10 -14.80 78.12
C LEU A 38 -31.97 -13.45 77.38
N SER A 39 -32.70 -13.41 76.25
CA SER A 39 -33.71 -12.41 75.83
C SER A 39 -33.70 -10.99 76.43
N GLN A 40 -33.62 -9.95 75.58
CA GLN A 40 -34.65 -8.92 75.38
C GLN A 40 -34.21 -7.84 74.36
N LEU A 41 -35.22 -7.11 73.86
CA LEU A 41 -35.22 -6.17 72.74
C LEU A 41 -34.46 -4.84 72.96
N ALA A 42 -34.06 -4.27 71.81
CA ALA A 42 -33.97 -2.84 71.43
C ALA A 42 -32.76 -1.98 71.85
N PHE A 43 -32.01 -1.59 70.81
CA PHE A 43 -31.35 -0.29 70.55
C PHE A 43 -30.73 0.49 71.72
N SER A 44 -29.39 0.55 71.75
CA SER A 44 -28.59 1.80 71.73
C SER A 44 -27.10 1.46 71.66
N ALA A 45 -26.38 2.18 70.79
CA ALA A 45 -24.95 2.01 70.53
C ALA A 45 -24.08 2.54 71.69
N VAL A 46 -23.07 1.78 72.13
CA VAL A 46 -21.83 2.33 72.72
C VAL A 46 -20.63 1.46 72.33
N MET A 47 -19.59 2.14 71.85
CA MET A 47 -18.30 1.68 71.32
C MET A 47 -17.47 0.82 72.27
N VAL A 48 -16.79 -0.19 71.71
CA VAL A 48 -15.34 -0.41 71.89
C VAL A 48 -14.76 -0.85 70.52
N SER A 49 -13.81 -0.09 70.01
CA SER A 49 -13.04 -0.31 68.77
C SER A 49 -11.85 -1.27 69.03
N PRO A 50 -10.96 -1.67 68.07
CA PRO A 50 -10.85 -1.24 66.67
C PRO A 50 -10.52 -2.39 65.64
N TRP A 51 -10.55 -2.07 64.35
CA TRP A 51 -10.02 -2.85 63.19
C TRP A 51 -10.68 -4.20 62.85
N ALA A 52 -11.85 -4.17 62.19
CA ALA A 52 -12.27 -5.28 61.34
C ALA A 52 -12.70 -4.73 59.98
N PHE A 53 -11.87 -4.95 58.96
CA PHE A 53 -12.22 -4.73 57.55
C PHE A 53 -13.32 -5.72 57.15
N ASN A 54 -14.57 -5.42 57.49
CA ASN A 54 -15.73 -6.19 57.03
C ASN A 54 -16.08 -5.74 55.61
N VAL A 55 -15.48 -6.38 54.60
CA VAL A 55 -15.94 -6.23 53.21
C VAL A 55 -17.25 -7.01 53.06
N LEU A 56 -18.35 -6.30 52.79
CA LEU A 56 -19.65 -6.94 52.50
C LEU A 56 -19.61 -7.53 51.08
N VAL A 57 -19.72 -8.86 51.00
CA VAL A 57 -19.86 -9.59 49.74
C VAL A 57 -21.26 -10.19 49.67
N ILE A 58 -22.01 -9.88 48.60
CA ILE A 58 -23.32 -10.46 48.33
C ILE A 58 -23.19 -11.38 47.12
N CYS A 59 -23.36 -12.69 47.31
CA CYS A 59 -23.43 -13.65 46.22
C CYS A 59 -24.88 -14.08 46.00
N LEU A 60 -25.37 -13.95 44.76
CA LEU A 60 -26.71 -14.33 44.36
C LEU A 60 -26.65 -15.44 43.32
N TYR A 61 -27.29 -16.57 43.62
CA TYR A 61 -27.39 -17.71 42.72
C TYR A 61 -28.87 -18.02 42.43
N ALA A 62 -29.29 -17.98 41.16
CA ALA A 62 -30.66 -18.32 40.76
C ALA A 62 -30.75 -18.82 39.31
N LYS A 63 -31.62 -19.81 39.03
CA LYS A 63 -31.84 -20.34 37.66
C LYS A 63 -32.59 -19.36 36.76
N SER A 64 -33.62 -18.70 37.28
CA SER A 64 -34.44 -17.71 36.58
C SER A 64 -34.96 -16.69 37.59
N ARG A 65 -35.03 -15.43 37.21
CA ARG A 65 -35.58 -14.36 38.05
C ARG A 65 -36.60 -13.52 37.28
N THR A 66 -37.73 -13.25 37.94
CA THR A 66 -38.81 -12.37 37.48
C THR A 66 -39.04 -11.27 38.52
N GLY A 67 -39.01 -9.98 38.14
CA GLY A 67 -39.32 -8.84 39.01
C GLY A 67 -38.20 -7.79 39.19
N GLY A 68 -38.56 -6.50 39.10
CA GLY A 68 -37.67 -5.32 39.12
C GLY A 68 -37.21 -4.81 40.49
N GLY A 69 -36.83 -5.70 41.42
CA GLY A 69 -36.33 -5.31 42.75
C GLY A 69 -34.93 -4.63 42.71
N ARG A 70 -34.64 -3.78 43.71
CA ARG A 70 -33.34 -3.10 43.87
C ARG A 70 -32.37 -3.91 44.73
N ILE A 71 -31.13 -4.07 44.28
CA ILE A 71 -30.04 -4.69 45.05
C ILE A 71 -28.97 -3.63 45.30
N SER A 72 -28.50 -3.50 46.53
CA SER A 72 -27.58 -2.43 46.90
C SER A 72 -26.54 -2.96 47.89
N ALA A 73 -25.26 -2.74 47.58
CA ALA A 73 -24.14 -2.92 48.49
C ALA A 73 -23.34 -1.61 48.53
N CYS A 74 -24.00 -0.54 48.98
CA CYS A 74 -23.40 0.80 48.99
C CYS A 74 -22.73 1.13 50.33
N GLY A 75 -21.67 1.91 50.27
CA GLY A 75 -20.97 2.43 51.44
C GLY A 75 -21.81 3.44 52.23
N GLY A 76 -21.62 3.48 53.55
CA GLY A 76 -22.31 4.44 54.42
C GLY A 76 -21.76 5.86 54.30
N ASN A 77 -22.63 6.86 54.44
CA ASN A 77 -22.23 8.27 54.48
C ASN A 77 -21.77 8.65 55.89
N GLY A 78 -20.69 9.42 56.01
CA GLY A 78 -20.14 9.82 57.31
C GLY A 78 -19.06 10.90 57.19
N PHE A 79 -18.31 11.12 58.27
CA PHE A 79 -17.16 12.03 58.25
C PHE A 79 -16.13 11.58 57.20
N ALA A 80 -15.85 10.27 57.16
CA ALA A 80 -15.27 9.58 56.01
C ALA A 80 -16.35 8.75 55.30
N GLY A 81 -16.25 8.62 53.98
CA GLY A 81 -17.16 7.79 53.19
C GLY A 81 -16.80 6.31 53.32
N GLY A 82 -17.78 5.45 53.61
CA GLY A 82 -17.56 4.00 53.62
C GLY A 82 -17.29 3.45 52.21
N GLY A 83 -16.43 2.45 52.08
CA GLY A 83 -16.17 1.81 50.78
C GLY A 83 -17.39 1.07 50.21
N GLY A 84 -17.48 0.99 48.89
CA GLY A 84 -18.49 0.20 48.19
C GLY A 84 -18.32 -1.31 48.43
N GLY A 85 -19.45 -2.03 48.47
CA GLY A 85 -19.47 -3.48 48.62
C GLY A 85 -19.19 -4.23 47.32
N ARG A 86 -19.15 -5.56 47.42
CA ARG A 86 -18.95 -6.46 46.28
C ARG A 86 -20.20 -7.30 46.05
N ILE A 87 -20.69 -7.35 44.82
CA ILE A 87 -21.84 -8.18 44.44
C ILE A 87 -21.41 -9.14 43.35
N SER A 88 -21.68 -10.43 43.53
CA SER A 88 -21.58 -11.42 42.48
C SER A 88 -22.97 -11.95 42.14
N VAL A 89 -23.31 -11.96 40.86
CA VAL A 89 -24.58 -12.47 40.35
C VAL A 89 -24.33 -13.64 39.41
N ASP A 90 -24.99 -14.76 39.68
CA ASP A 90 -25.02 -15.94 38.82
C ASP A 90 -26.50 -16.26 38.51
N ILE A 91 -26.99 -15.67 37.41
CA ILE A 91 -28.40 -15.74 37.01
C ILE A 91 -28.49 -16.02 35.50
N PHE A 92 -28.91 -17.23 35.14
CA PHE A 92 -28.89 -17.73 33.75
C PHE A 92 -30.00 -17.15 32.85
N SER A 93 -31.18 -16.85 33.41
CA SER A 93 -32.31 -16.23 32.70
C SER A 93 -32.74 -14.92 33.38
N ARG A 94 -32.58 -13.80 32.68
CA ARG A 94 -33.06 -12.47 33.08
C ARG A 94 -34.25 -12.06 32.23
N HIS A 95 -35.44 -11.99 32.82
CA HIS A 95 -36.63 -11.43 32.17
C HIS A 95 -36.77 -9.91 32.39
N ASP A 96 -36.22 -9.39 33.50
CA ASP A 96 -36.13 -7.96 33.84
C ASP A 96 -34.72 -7.65 34.38
N ASP A 97 -34.15 -6.48 34.06
CA ASP A 97 -32.85 -6.03 34.62
C ASP A 97 -33.02 -5.36 36.00
N PRO A 98 -32.58 -5.98 37.11
CA PRO A 98 -32.64 -5.35 38.43
C PRO A 98 -31.64 -4.20 38.53
N GLN A 99 -32.02 -3.10 39.19
CA GLN A 99 -31.09 -2.01 39.48
C GLN A 99 -30.11 -2.45 40.59
N ILE A 100 -28.86 -2.70 40.22
CA ILE A 100 -27.78 -3.08 41.13
C ILE A 100 -26.90 -1.85 41.41
N PHE A 101 -26.74 -1.51 42.69
CA PHE A 101 -25.90 -0.38 43.13
C PHE A 101 -24.71 -0.89 43.95
N VAL A 102 -23.50 -0.53 43.51
CA VAL A 102 -22.21 -0.95 44.12
C VAL A 102 -21.27 0.25 44.22
N HIS A 103 -21.60 1.25 45.02
CA HIS A 103 -20.82 2.50 45.11
C HIS A 103 -20.41 2.83 46.55
N GLY A 104 -19.37 3.65 46.72
CA GLY A 104 -18.96 4.18 48.02
C GLY A 104 -19.99 5.10 48.65
N GLY A 105 -19.76 5.49 49.90
CA GLY A 105 -20.54 6.50 50.61
C GLY A 105 -19.90 7.89 50.52
N ASN A 106 -20.70 8.93 50.72
CA ASN A 106 -20.24 10.31 50.75
C ASN A 106 -19.39 10.60 52.00
N SER A 107 -18.29 11.33 51.82
CA SER A 107 -17.50 11.91 52.91
C SER A 107 -17.90 13.36 53.14
N LEU A 108 -18.27 13.67 54.39
CA LEU A 108 -18.57 15.05 54.82
C LEU A 108 -17.28 15.86 55.09
N GLY A 109 -16.20 15.20 55.51
CA GLY A 109 -14.91 15.85 55.81
C GLY A 109 -14.07 16.18 54.57
N CYS A 110 -14.22 15.40 53.49
CA CYS A 110 -13.54 15.62 52.22
C CYS A 110 -14.50 15.34 51.06
N PRO A 111 -15.27 16.34 50.59
CA PRO A 111 -16.27 16.16 49.53
C PRO A 111 -15.69 15.59 48.21
N LYS A 112 -14.39 15.82 47.96
CA LYS A 112 -13.68 15.31 46.78
C LYS A 112 -13.22 13.85 46.92
N ASN A 113 -13.25 13.27 48.12
CA ASN A 113 -12.79 11.92 48.39
C ASN A 113 -13.89 11.09 49.08
N ALA A 114 -14.88 10.68 48.30
CA ALA A 114 -15.89 9.71 48.73
C ALA A 114 -15.24 8.33 48.96
N GLY A 115 -16.00 7.42 49.58
CA GLY A 115 -15.57 6.04 49.76
C GLY A 115 -15.27 5.34 48.42
N GLY A 116 -14.45 4.30 48.49
CA GLY A 116 -13.98 3.58 47.31
C GLY A 116 -15.10 2.93 46.49
N ALA A 117 -14.81 2.71 45.21
CA ALA A 117 -15.75 2.09 44.28
C ALA A 117 -16.13 0.67 44.71
N GLY A 118 -17.38 0.28 44.45
CA GLY A 118 -17.81 -1.10 44.62
C GLY A 118 -17.62 -1.91 43.35
N THR A 119 -17.80 -3.22 43.46
CA THR A 119 -17.59 -4.17 42.36
C THR A 119 -18.83 -5.03 42.13
N LEU A 120 -19.17 -5.23 40.85
CA LEU A 120 -20.23 -6.12 40.39
C LEU A 120 -19.60 -7.14 39.45
N TYR A 121 -19.66 -8.42 39.81
CA TYR A 121 -19.22 -9.52 38.97
C TYR A 121 -20.42 -10.34 38.48
N ASP A 122 -20.58 -10.43 37.16
CA ASP A 122 -21.56 -11.29 36.52
C ASP A 122 -20.90 -12.62 36.15
N ALA A 123 -21.31 -13.72 36.78
CA ALA A 123 -20.72 -15.03 36.58
C ALA A 123 -21.10 -15.65 35.22
N VAL A 124 -22.28 -15.33 34.69
CA VAL A 124 -22.75 -15.87 33.39
C VAL A 124 -22.05 -15.17 32.25
N ALA A 125 -22.04 -13.84 32.28
CA ALA A 125 -21.31 -13.06 31.30
C ALA A 125 -19.80 -13.15 31.51
N ARG A 126 -19.33 -13.45 32.73
CA ARG A 126 -17.92 -13.37 33.18
C ARG A 126 -17.35 -11.95 33.10
N SER A 127 -18.18 -10.96 33.44
CA SER A 127 -17.84 -9.53 33.34
C SER A 127 -17.71 -8.87 34.71
N LEU A 128 -16.63 -8.11 34.91
CA LEU A 128 -16.40 -7.31 36.12
C LEU A 128 -16.72 -5.83 35.84
N THR A 129 -17.56 -5.22 36.67
CA THR A 129 -17.84 -3.78 36.65
C THR A 129 -17.39 -3.14 37.96
N VAL A 130 -16.50 -2.16 37.87
CA VAL A 130 -16.07 -1.29 38.96
C VAL A 130 -16.70 0.08 38.76
N SER A 131 -17.51 0.56 39.70
CA SER A 131 -18.13 1.88 39.56
C SER A 131 -18.31 2.59 40.88
N ASN A 132 -18.17 3.92 40.88
CA ASN A 132 -18.44 4.74 42.05
C ASN A 132 -19.65 5.67 41.87
N HIS A 133 -20.53 5.38 40.91
CA HIS A 133 -21.75 6.16 40.66
C HIS A 133 -21.50 7.69 40.60
N ASN A 134 -20.42 8.08 39.94
CA ASN A 134 -20.01 9.46 39.70
C ASN A 134 -19.56 10.23 40.95
N MET A 135 -19.26 9.53 42.04
CA MET A 135 -18.62 10.11 43.21
C MET A 135 -17.10 10.05 43.06
N SER A 136 -16.43 11.20 43.18
CA SER A 136 -14.97 11.25 43.11
C SER A 136 -14.36 10.57 44.34
N THR A 137 -13.34 9.74 44.11
CA THR A 137 -12.58 9.08 45.16
C THR A 137 -11.10 9.07 44.77
N ASP A 138 -10.24 9.17 45.77
CA ASP A 138 -8.81 8.88 45.63
C ASP A 138 -8.44 7.47 46.09
N THR A 139 -9.43 6.69 46.53
CA THR A 139 -9.21 5.31 46.97
C THR A 139 -9.36 4.32 45.81
N ASP A 140 -8.32 3.55 45.55
CA ASP A 140 -8.29 2.57 44.46
C ASP A 140 -8.85 1.22 44.92
N THR A 141 -9.65 0.60 44.05
CA THR A 141 -10.10 -0.78 44.23
C THR A 141 -8.99 -1.73 43.79
N LEU A 142 -8.46 -2.52 44.73
CA LEU A 142 -7.36 -3.44 44.44
C LEU A 142 -7.84 -4.65 43.63
N LEU A 143 -7.20 -4.89 42.48
CA LEU A 143 -7.32 -6.09 41.65
C LEU A 143 -6.03 -6.92 41.82
N LEU A 144 -6.11 -7.93 42.70
CA LEU A 144 -4.94 -8.72 43.10
C LEU A 144 -4.70 -9.95 42.22
N GLU A 145 -5.76 -10.57 41.68
CA GLU A 145 -5.63 -11.83 40.96
C GLU A 145 -6.59 -11.87 39.77
N PHE A 146 -6.09 -12.35 38.63
CA PHE A 146 -6.86 -12.59 37.41
C PHE A 146 -6.95 -14.10 37.17
N PRO A 147 -8.14 -14.64 36.85
CA PRO A 147 -8.29 -16.09 36.67
C PRO A 147 -7.59 -16.57 35.39
N TYR A 148 -6.87 -17.68 35.46
CA TYR A 148 -6.23 -18.29 34.29
C TYR A 148 -7.24 -18.99 33.37
N GLN A 149 -8.17 -19.78 33.92
CA GLN A 149 -9.29 -20.39 33.20
C GLN A 149 -10.49 -20.59 34.13
N PRO A 150 -11.73 -20.25 33.71
CA PRO A 150 -12.06 -19.48 32.50
C PRO A 150 -11.68 -18.00 32.65
N LEU A 151 -11.17 -17.40 31.57
CA LEU A 151 -10.87 -15.97 31.53
C LEU A 151 -12.14 -15.13 31.71
N TRP A 152 -11.98 -13.93 32.27
CA TRP A 152 -13.01 -12.90 32.22
C TRP A 152 -13.24 -12.44 30.78
N THR A 153 -14.49 -12.16 30.44
CA THR A 153 -14.84 -11.67 29.11
C THR A 153 -14.67 -10.17 29.02
N ASN A 154 -15.22 -9.41 29.97
CA ASN A 154 -15.24 -7.95 29.91
C ASN A 154 -14.90 -7.32 31.27
N ILE A 155 -14.14 -6.22 31.24
CA ILE A 155 -13.88 -5.38 32.42
C ILE A 155 -14.36 -3.96 32.12
N TYR A 156 -15.20 -3.42 33.01
CA TYR A 156 -15.74 -2.07 32.93
C TYR A 156 -15.31 -1.27 34.15
N VAL A 157 -14.56 -0.18 33.96
CA VAL A 157 -14.25 0.80 35.01
C VAL A 157 -14.94 2.10 34.67
N ARG A 158 -15.98 2.47 35.44
CA ARG A 158 -16.87 3.59 35.05
C ARG A 158 -17.38 4.48 36.17
N ASN A 159 -17.74 5.72 35.82
CA ASN A 159 -18.36 6.71 36.70
C ASN A 159 -17.48 7.03 37.93
N HIS A 160 -16.30 7.60 37.73
CA HIS A 160 -15.29 7.89 38.78
C HIS A 160 -14.83 6.64 39.57
N GLY A 161 -15.00 5.45 39.00
CA GLY A 161 -14.41 4.23 39.54
C GLY A 161 -12.90 4.24 39.37
N ARG A 162 -12.18 3.96 40.45
CA ARG A 162 -10.73 3.73 40.40
C ARG A 162 -10.39 2.28 40.74
N ALA A 163 -9.55 1.67 39.91
CA ALA A 163 -9.03 0.32 40.11
C ALA A 163 -7.50 0.33 39.96
N THR A 164 -6.81 -0.50 40.73
CA THR A 164 -5.35 -0.63 40.65
C THR A 164 -4.92 -2.09 40.66
N VAL A 165 -3.89 -2.42 39.89
CA VAL A 165 -3.21 -3.72 39.85
C VAL A 165 -1.84 -3.53 40.50
N PRO A 166 -1.71 -3.77 41.83
CA PRO A 166 -0.53 -3.36 42.58
C PRO A 166 0.59 -4.41 42.58
N LEU A 167 0.32 -5.67 42.21
CA LEU A 167 1.30 -6.74 42.29
C LEU A 167 2.34 -6.63 41.16
N LEU A 168 3.62 -6.82 41.51
CA LEU A 168 4.73 -6.85 40.57
C LEU A 168 4.53 -7.98 39.54
N TRP A 169 4.91 -7.75 38.28
CA TRP A 169 4.78 -8.72 37.18
C TRP A 169 3.36 -9.29 36.99
N SER A 170 2.34 -8.46 37.19
CA SER A 170 0.95 -8.87 36.97
C SER A 170 0.63 -8.98 35.48
N ARG A 171 -0.02 -10.08 35.11
CA ARG A 171 -0.66 -10.27 33.82
C ARG A 171 -2.17 -10.06 33.93
N VAL A 172 -2.69 -9.08 33.22
CA VAL A 172 -4.12 -8.83 33.03
C VAL A 172 -4.53 -9.42 31.69
N GLN A 173 -5.23 -10.55 31.70
CA GLN A 173 -5.70 -11.23 30.49
C GLN A 173 -7.23 -11.29 30.46
N VAL A 174 -7.82 -10.72 29.42
CA VAL A 174 -9.27 -10.63 29.22
C VAL A 174 -9.62 -11.17 27.82
N GLN A 175 -10.68 -11.98 27.74
CA GLN A 175 -11.08 -12.62 26.47
C GLN A 175 -11.71 -11.63 25.49
N GLY A 176 -12.41 -10.60 25.97
CA GLY A 176 -13.12 -9.61 25.17
C GLY A 176 -12.59 -8.20 25.43
N GLN A 177 -13.42 -7.35 26.05
CA GLN A 177 -13.20 -5.90 26.10
C GLN A 177 -12.81 -5.38 27.49
N ILE A 178 -11.79 -4.53 27.54
CA ILE A 178 -11.51 -3.64 28.67
C ILE A 178 -12.01 -2.24 28.30
N SER A 179 -12.88 -1.66 29.13
CA SER A 179 -13.42 -0.33 28.88
C SER A 179 -13.34 0.57 30.11
N LEU A 180 -12.83 1.78 29.88
CA LEU A 180 -12.79 2.85 30.86
C LEU A 180 -13.68 4.00 30.37
N LEU A 181 -14.68 4.35 31.18
CA LEU A 181 -15.72 5.31 30.79
C LEU A 181 -15.99 6.31 31.93
N CYS A 182 -16.31 7.56 31.60
CA CYS A 182 -16.80 8.56 32.56
C CYS A 182 -15.86 8.74 33.78
N SER A 183 -14.65 9.25 33.55
CA SER A 183 -13.61 9.47 34.58
C SER A 183 -13.13 8.18 35.27
N GLY A 184 -13.13 7.06 34.55
CA GLY A 184 -12.55 5.81 35.05
C GLY A 184 -11.03 5.90 35.15
N VAL A 185 -10.44 5.34 36.21
CA VAL A 185 -8.98 5.26 36.36
C VAL A 185 -8.55 3.82 36.57
N LEU A 186 -7.61 3.35 35.75
CA LEU A 186 -6.93 2.07 35.93
C LEU A 186 -5.44 2.32 36.11
N SER A 187 -4.91 1.91 37.25
CA SER A 187 -3.50 2.08 37.60
C SER A 187 -2.77 0.73 37.63
N PHE A 188 -1.53 0.70 37.14
CA PHE A 188 -0.62 -0.45 37.23
C PHE A 188 0.58 -0.07 38.08
N GLY A 189 0.90 -0.90 39.07
CA GLY A 189 1.98 -0.63 40.00
C GLY A 189 1.67 0.48 41.01
N LEU A 190 2.70 0.89 41.74
CA LEU A 190 2.62 1.88 42.81
C LEU A 190 3.51 3.06 42.47
N ALA A 191 3.06 4.28 42.72
CA ALA A 191 3.71 5.53 42.30
C ALA A 191 5.17 5.73 42.76
N HIS A 192 5.63 5.00 43.78
CA HIS A 192 7.00 5.08 44.29
C HIS A 192 7.87 3.86 43.95
N TYR A 193 7.32 2.88 43.22
CA TYR A 193 7.96 1.61 42.90
C TYR A 193 7.78 1.28 41.41
N ALA A 194 8.33 2.12 40.54
CA ALA A 194 8.36 1.88 39.09
C ALA A 194 9.50 0.91 38.75
N SER A 195 9.40 -0.36 39.14
CA SER A 195 10.43 -1.39 38.87
C SER A 195 9.89 -2.65 38.21
N SER A 196 8.61 -2.68 37.85
CA SER A 196 7.93 -3.85 37.31
C SER A 196 7.51 -3.69 35.87
N GLU A 197 7.43 -4.84 35.19
CA GLU A 197 6.82 -4.96 33.88
C GLU A 197 5.42 -5.55 34.02
N PHE A 198 4.41 -4.91 33.43
CA PHE A 198 3.02 -5.34 33.47
C PHE A 198 2.59 -5.84 32.10
N GLU A 199 1.81 -6.91 32.05
CA GLU A 199 1.25 -7.42 30.79
C GLU A 199 -0.25 -7.19 30.73
N LEU A 200 -0.73 -6.62 29.63
CA LEU A 200 -2.15 -6.41 29.37
C LEU A 200 -2.53 -7.04 28.03
N LEU A 201 -3.40 -8.05 28.07
CA LEU A 201 -3.92 -8.75 26.90
C LEU A 201 -5.45 -8.65 26.85
N ALA A 202 -5.99 -8.11 25.77
CA ALA A 202 -7.43 -8.01 25.53
C ALA A 202 -7.73 -8.02 24.03
N GLU A 203 -8.97 -8.29 23.62
CA GLU A 203 -9.36 -8.07 22.21
C GLU A 203 -9.53 -6.58 21.92
N GLU A 204 -10.17 -5.85 22.83
CA GLU A 204 -10.47 -4.43 22.66
C GLU A 204 -10.17 -3.62 23.92
N LEU A 205 -9.51 -2.47 23.75
CA LEU A 205 -9.33 -1.46 24.79
C LEU A 205 -10.02 -0.16 24.37
N LEU A 206 -11.09 0.19 25.09
CA LEU A 206 -11.90 1.39 24.84
C LEU A 206 -11.73 2.39 26.00
N MET A 207 -11.34 3.62 25.69
CA MET A 207 -11.20 4.70 26.67
C MET A 207 -12.01 5.93 26.25
N SER A 208 -12.86 6.42 27.16
CA SER A 208 -13.62 7.66 27.01
C SER A 208 -13.58 8.46 28.30
N ASP A 209 -13.11 9.72 28.23
CA ASP A 209 -12.92 10.62 29.37
C ASP A 209 -12.23 9.92 30.55
N SER A 210 -11.19 9.13 30.30
CA SER A 210 -10.61 8.21 31.29
C SER A 210 -9.09 8.23 31.30
N VAL A 211 -8.49 7.69 32.36
CA VAL A 211 -7.03 7.73 32.57
C VAL A 211 -6.48 6.34 32.88
N ILE A 212 -5.46 5.91 32.14
CA ILE A 212 -4.61 4.77 32.52
C ILE A 212 -3.29 5.33 33.06
N LYS A 213 -2.86 4.83 34.22
CA LYS A 213 -1.57 5.16 34.82
C LYS A 213 -0.73 3.90 34.94
N VAL A 214 0.53 3.95 34.55
CA VAL A 214 1.47 2.84 34.67
C VAL A 214 2.70 3.36 35.41
N TYR A 215 3.09 2.66 36.47
CA TYR A 215 4.33 2.90 37.20
C TYR A 215 5.27 1.71 36.98
N GLY A 216 6.11 1.80 35.96
CA GLY A 216 6.95 0.72 35.43
C GLY A 216 6.85 0.61 33.90
N ALA A 217 7.14 -0.56 33.35
CA ALA A 217 6.96 -0.84 31.93
C ALA A 217 5.60 -1.52 31.66
N LEU A 218 4.97 -1.20 30.53
CA LEU A 218 3.75 -1.89 30.09
C LEU A 218 4.00 -2.62 28.78
N ARG A 219 3.68 -3.91 28.75
CA ARG A 219 3.56 -4.72 27.55
C ARG A 219 2.08 -4.99 27.27
N MET A 220 1.52 -4.22 26.34
CA MET A 220 0.14 -4.31 25.93
C MET A 220 0.03 -5.02 24.58
N SER A 221 -0.90 -5.96 24.45
CA SER A 221 -1.25 -6.59 23.17
C SER A 221 -2.77 -6.63 23.03
N VAL A 222 -3.29 -5.83 22.09
CA VAL A 222 -4.73 -5.68 21.81
C VAL A 222 -5.03 -5.81 20.31
N LYS A 223 -6.29 -6.06 19.94
CA LYS A 223 -6.69 -5.97 18.52
C LYS A 223 -7.07 -4.55 18.14
N MET A 224 -7.89 -3.91 18.98
CA MET A 224 -8.40 -2.57 18.77
C MET A 224 -8.07 -1.67 19.96
N PHE A 225 -7.42 -0.54 19.72
CA PHE A 225 -7.14 0.48 20.74
C PHE A 225 -7.80 1.81 20.37
N LEU A 226 -8.83 2.20 21.13
CA LEU A 226 -9.65 3.38 20.86
C LEU A 226 -9.64 4.32 22.05
N MET A 227 -9.21 5.57 21.83
CA MET A 227 -9.18 6.62 22.85
C MET A 227 -9.98 7.85 22.40
N TRP A 228 -10.80 8.37 23.32
CA TRP A 228 -11.57 9.61 23.16
C TRP A 228 -11.40 10.48 24.40
N ASN A 229 -10.82 11.69 24.26
CA ASN A 229 -10.56 12.62 25.37
C ASN A 229 -9.96 11.94 26.61
N SER A 230 -9.01 11.04 26.36
CA SER A 230 -8.47 10.13 27.39
C SER A 230 -6.95 10.20 27.45
N GLN A 231 -6.39 9.83 28.59
CA GLN A 231 -4.96 9.94 28.85
C GLN A 231 -4.37 8.59 29.26
N MET A 232 -3.22 8.25 28.69
CA MET A 232 -2.40 7.11 29.08
C MET A 232 -1.04 7.64 29.52
N LEU A 233 -0.72 7.47 30.79
CA LEU A 233 0.49 8.01 31.42
C LEU A 233 1.37 6.85 31.86
N ILE A 234 2.56 6.75 31.29
CA ILE A 234 3.54 5.70 31.60
C ILE A 234 4.75 6.36 32.26
N ASP A 235 4.95 6.04 33.52
CA ASP A 235 6.10 6.45 34.32
C ASP A 235 7.05 5.26 34.47
N GLY A 236 8.09 5.22 33.63
CA GLY A 236 9.11 4.18 33.63
C GLY A 236 10.14 4.31 34.76
N GLY A 237 10.00 5.29 35.67
CA GLY A 237 10.95 5.51 36.76
C GLY A 237 12.31 6.07 36.30
N GLU A 238 13.17 6.40 37.27
CA GLU A 238 14.54 6.89 37.02
C GLU A 238 15.56 5.74 36.83
N ASP A 239 15.19 4.51 37.19
CA ASP A 239 16.08 3.36 37.15
C ASP A 239 16.19 2.78 35.73
N VAL A 240 17.43 2.65 35.24
CA VAL A 240 17.80 2.13 33.90
C VAL A 240 17.39 0.65 33.70
N THR A 241 16.94 -0.03 34.76
CA THR A 241 16.51 -1.44 34.74
C THR A 241 15.09 -1.64 34.22
N VAL A 242 14.29 -0.57 34.11
CA VAL A 242 12.90 -0.67 33.63
C VAL A 242 12.89 -0.79 32.11
N GLY A 243 12.31 -1.89 31.63
CA GLY A 243 12.21 -2.21 30.21
C GLY A 243 11.45 -1.17 29.39
N THR A 244 11.64 -1.22 28.08
CA THR A 244 10.89 -0.41 27.11
C THR A 244 9.41 -0.77 27.17
N SER A 245 8.51 0.22 27.24
CA SER A 245 7.08 -0.05 27.14
C SER A 245 6.68 -0.34 25.71
N LEU A 246 5.89 -1.40 25.50
CA LEU A 246 5.50 -1.93 24.21
C LEU A 246 3.97 -1.93 24.10
N LEU A 247 3.44 -1.18 23.15
CA LEU A 247 2.01 -1.13 22.83
C LEU A 247 1.77 -1.77 21.47
N GLU A 248 1.28 -3.02 21.47
CA GLU A 248 0.96 -3.76 20.25
C GLU A 248 -0.55 -3.74 20.00
N ALA A 249 -0.94 -3.32 18.79
CA ALA A 249 -2.32 -3.28 18.33
C ALA A 249 -2.45 -3.92 16.95
N SER A 250 -3.01 -5.13 16.85
CA SER A 250 -3.00 -5.87 15.57
C SER A 250 -3.78 -5.17 14.44
N ASN A 251 -4.92 -4.51 14.71
CA ASN A 251 -5.76 -3.95 13.64
C ASN A 251 -5.80 -2.42 13.61
N LEU A 252 -6.03 -1.74 14.74
CA LEU A 252 -6.37 -0.32 14.70
C LEU A 252 -5.98 0.41 16.00
N VAL A 253 -5.34 1.56 15.84
CA VAL A 253 -5.11 2.53 16.91
C VAL A 253 -5.71 3.87 16.50
N VAL A 254 -6.72 4.34 17.23
CA VAL A 254 -7.38 5.64 16.94
C VAL A 254 -7.42 6.50 18.20
N LEU A 255 -6.85 7.69 18.09
CA LEU A 255 -6.93 8.73 19.11
C LEU A 255 -7.83 9.86 18.59
N LYS A 256 -8.82 10.24 19.40
CA LYS A 256 -9.77 11.32 19.11
C LYS A 256 -9.84 12.33 20.24
N GLU A 257 -10.16 13.58 19.87
CA GLU A 257 -10.56 14.64 20.80
C GLU A 257 -9.58 14.83 21.98
N SER A 258 -8.38 15.36 21.75
CA SER A 258 -7.39 15.64 22.82
C SER A 258 -6.91 14.42 23.63
N SER A 259 -6.76 13.26 22.98
CA SER A 259 -6.22 12.06 23.62
C SER A 259 -4.69 12.06 23.70
N ILE A 260 -4.12 11.69 24.84
CA ILE A 260 -2.68 11.79 25.10
C ILE A 260 -2.10 10.44 25.52
N ILE A 261 -1.03 10.00 24.86
CA ILE A 261 -0.16 8.92 25.31
C ILE A 261 1.19 9.55 25.67
N HIS A 262 1.53 9.54 26.95
CA HIS A 262 2.76 10.13 27.47
C HIS A 262 3.61 9.04 28.13
N SER A 263 4.87 8.96 27.75
CA SER A 263 5.88 8.18 28.46
C SER A 263 7.12 9.02 28.76
N ASN A 264 7.61 8.97 29.99
CA ASN A 264 8.91 9.56 30.34
C ASN A 264 10.11 8.65 29.98
N ALA A 265 9.84 7.42 29.51
CA ALA A 265 10.82 6.43 29.11
C ALA A 265 10.69 6.09 27.61
N ASN A 266 11.26 4.96 27.19
CA ASN A 266 11.18 4.48 25.81
C ASN A 266 9.82 3.81 25.55
N LEU A 267 9.18 4.19 24.43
CA LEU A 267 7.87 3.69 24.01
C LEU A 267 7.94 3.14 22.58
N GLY A 268 7.64 1.85 22.42
CA GLY A 268 7.40 1.21 21.12
C GLY A 268 5.90 1.04 20.90
N VAL A 269 5.39 1.53 19.77
CA VAL A 269 4.01 1.29 19.32
C VAL A 269 4.06 0.48 18.03
N HIS A 270 3.47 -0.70 18.07
CA HIS A 270 3.46 -1.65 16.97
C HIS A 270 2.02 -1.92 16.55
N GLY A 271 1.75 -2.07 15.26
CA GLY A 271 0.45 -2.55 14.83
C GLY A 271 0.40 -2.84 13.35
N GLN A 272 -0.44 -3.78 12.90
CA GLN A 272 -0.43 -4.23 11.49
C GLN A 272 -1.41 -3.46 10.59
N GLY A 273 -2.27 -2.62 11.17
CA GLY A 273 -3.26 -1.84 10.42
C GLY A 273 -3.01 -0.33 10.44
N LEU A 274 -4.00 0.44 10.87
CA LEU A 274 -3.99 1.91 10.76
C LEU A 274 -3.70 2.57 12.12
N LEU A 275 -2.76 3.51 12.14
CA LEU A 275 -2.59 4.47 13.24
C LEU A 275 -3.18 5.82 12.80
N ASN A 276 -4.26 6.26 13.45
CA ASN A 276 -4.94 7.51 13.11
C ASN A 276 -5.10 8.42 14.32
N LEU A 277 -4.39 9.54 14.29
CA LEU A 277 -4.59 10.65 15.22
C LEU A 277 -5.55 11.63 14.58
N SER A 278 -6.78 11.77 15.11
CA SER A 278 -7.83 12.58 14.49
C SER A 278 -8.36 13.67 15.43
N GLY A 279 -8.28 14.92 14.97
CA GLY A 279 -8.65 16.10 15.74
C GLY A 279 -7.45 16.80 16.41
N PRO A 280 -7.62 18.07 16.85
CA PRO A 280 -6.57 18.80 17.53
C PRO A 280 -6.33 18.26 18.94
N GLY A 281 -5.08 18.37 19.40
CA GLY A 281 -4.72 18.03 20.77
C GLY A 281 -4.38 16.55 21.03
N ASN A 282 -4.31 15.69 20.00
CA ASN A 282 -3.88 14.30 20.18
C ASN A 282 -2.35 14.18 20.16
N TRP A 283 -1.77 13.63 21.23
CA TRP A 283 -0.32 13.62 21.43
C TRP A 283 0.15 12.19 21.69
N ILE A 284 1.22 11.78 20.99
CA ILE A 284 2.03 10.63 21.41
C ILE A 284 3.43 11.17 21.67
N GLU A 285 3.82 11.16 22.93
CA GLU A 285 5.12 11.65 23.38
C GLU A 285 5.86 10.61 24.21
N ALA A 286 7.14 10.44 23.90
CA ALA A 286 8.03 9.55 24.64
C ALA A 286 9.44 10.11 24.66
N GLN A 287 10.29 9.63 25.56
CA GLN A 287 11.72 9.98 25.52
C GLN A 287 12.38 9.43 24.25
N ARG A 288 12.00 8.21 23.85
CA ARG A 288 12.23 7.65 22.53
C ARG A 288 10.97 6.98 22.03
N LEU A 289 10.55 7.34 20.82
CA LEU A 289 9.33 6.84 20.21
C LEU A 289 9.68 5.99 18.99
N VAL A 290 9.23 4.74 18.97
CA VAL A 290 9.35 3.87 17.80
C VAL A 290 7.95 3.46 17.37
N LEU A 291 7.60 3.77 16.12
CA LEU A 291 6.36 3.34 15.48
C LEU A 291 6.72 2.31 14.41
N SER A 292 6.13 1.12 14.45
CA SER A 292 6.43 0.13 13.41
C SER A 292 5.30 -0.83 13.06
N LEU A 293 5.48 -1.49 11.91
CA LEU A 293 4.59 -2.51 11.33
C LEU A 293 3.24 -2.00 10.81
N PHE A 294 2.96 -0.69 10.90
CA PHE A 294 1.69 -0.11 10.47
C PHE A 294 1.57 -0.13 8.95
N TYR A 295 0.39 -0.49 8.44
CA TYR A 295 0.10 -0.32 7.01
C TYR A 295 0.09 1.16 6.63
N SER A 296 -0.57 1.99 7.44
CA SER A 296 -0.61 3.43 7.23
C SER A 296 -0.61 4.20 8.54
N ILE A 297 0.08 5.35 8.55
CA ILE A 297 0.10 6.30 9.66
C ILE A 297 -0.48 7.63 9.18
N HIS A 298 -1.52 8.10 9.87
CA HIS A 298 -2.18 9.36 9.60
C HIS A 298 -2.10 10.28 10.82
N VAL A 299 -1.37 11.39 10.68
CA VAL A 299 -1.25 12.43 11.71
C VAL A 299 -2.09 13.62 11.25
N ALA A 300 -3.33 13.77 11.76
CA ALA A 300 -4.23 14.86 11.38
C ALA A 300 -3.74 16.24 11.89
N PRO A 301 -4.31 17.35 11.39
CA PRO A 301 -3.92 18.70 11.78
C PRO A 301 -4.11 18.92 13.29
N GLY A 302 -3.10 19.49 13.94
CA GLY A 302 -3.11 19.72 15.39
C GLY A 302 -2.82 18.48 16.25
N SER A 303 -2.56 17.32 15.64
CA SER A 303 -1.98 16.15 16.32
C SER A 303 -0.45 16.23 16.30
N ILE A 304 0.20 15.68 17.34
CA ILE A 304 1.65 15.79 17.55
C ILE A 304 2.25 14.40 17.84
N LEU A 305 3.27 14.02 17.08
CA LEU A 305 4.19 12.93 17.42
C LEU A 305 5.51 13.54 17.88
N ARG A 306 5.93 13.25 19.11
CA ARG A 306 7.12 13.89 19.70
C ARG A 306 8.05 12.86 20.33
N GLY A 307 9.33 12.96 20.01
CA GLY A 307 10.41 12.33 20.79
C GLY A 307 11.71 13.11 20.61
N PRO A 308 12.28 13.73 21.66
CA PRO A 308 12.06 13.48 23.10
C PRO A 308 11.01 14.39 23.77
N VAL A 309 10.69 14.11 25.04
CA VAL A 309 9.74 14.89 25.87
C VAL A 309 10.27 16.32 26.12
N LYS A 310 9.39 17.33 26.07
CA LYS A 310 9.75 18.77 26.07
C LYS A 310 10.42 19.30 27.36
N ASN A 311 10.18 18.65 28.50
CA ASN A 311 10.55 19.14 29.84
C ASN A 311 11.56 18.22 30.57
N SER A 312 12.17 17.23 29.91
CA SER A 312 13.20 16.44 30.58
C SER A 312 14.41 17.32 30.92
N THR A 313 15.18 16.96 31.95
CA THR A 313 16.39 17.68 32.30
C THR A 313 17.40 17.53 31.15
N SER A 314 18.15 18.61 30.83
CA SER A 314 19.11 18.66 29.70
C SER A 314 20.11 17.50 29.66
N ASN A 315 20.34 16.82 30.79
CA ASN A 315 21.25 15.68 30.91
C ASN A 315 20.61 14.31 30.57
N ALA A 316 19.28 14.23 30.51
CA ALA A 316 18.53 13.02 30.15
C ALA A 316 18.08 13.00 28.67
N ILE A 317 18.11 14.16 28.01
CA ILE A 317 17.44 14.40 26.72
C ILE A 317 18.23 13.93 25.51
N THR A 318 19.54 14.08 25.51
CA THR A 318 20.37 13.77 24.33
C THR A 318 20.81 12.32 24.46
N PRO A 319 20.23 11.35 23.71
CA PRO A 319 20.58 9.93 23.83
C PRO A 319 22.03 9.66 23.46
N ARG A 320 23.01 9.99 24.33
CA ARG A 320 24.45 9.94 24.02
C ARG A 320 24.71 10.28 22.55
N LEU A 321 24.02 11.29 22.04
CA LEU A 321 24.26 11.81 20.71
C LEU A 321 25.70 12.26 20.80
N ASN A 322 26.56 11.69 19.97
CA ASN A 322 27.98 11.98 20.00
C ASN A 322 28.18 13.41 19.48
N CYS A 323 27.72 14.42 20.20
CA CYS A 323 27.94 15.84 19.94
C CYS A 323 29.44 16.16 19.81
N LEU A 324 30.28 15.30 20.39
CA LEU A 324 31.73 15.41 20.44
C LEU A 324 32.45 14.59 19.37
N LEU A 325 31.78 13.68 18.64
CA LEU A 325 32.41 12.90 17.57
C LEU A 325 31.92 13.38 16.21
N GLU A 326 32.85 13.57 15.30
CA GLU A 326 32.58 13.83 13.88
C GLU A 326 32.17 12.56 13.12
N GLU A 327 32.23 11.39 13.76
CA GLU A 327 31.92 10.10 13.12
C GLU A 327 30.42 9.82 13.05
N CYS A 328 29.98 9.45 11.85
CA CYS A 328 28.63 9.04 11.54
C CYS A 328 28.23 7.75 12.28
N PRO A 329 27.13 7.74 13.05
CA PRO A 329 26.54 6.49 13.54
C PRO A 329 26.18 5.58 12.37
N SER A 330 26.74 4.37 12.34
CA SER A 330 26.48 3.39 11.28
C SER A 330 25.00 3.02 11.16
N GLU A 331 24.26 3.13 12.26
CA GLU A 331 22.83 2.84 12.36
C GLU A 331 21.97 3.82 11.53
N LEU A 332 22.43 5.06 11.30
CA LEU A 332 21.73 6.02 10.45
C LEU A 332 21.77 5.64 8.96
N LEU A 333 22.86 4.96 8.55
CA LEU A 333 23.08 4.55 7.16
C LEU A 333 22.55 3.13 6.91
N ASN A 334 22.82 2.22 7.86
CA ASN A 334 22.47 0.80 7.84
C ASN A 334 21.69 0.46 9.12
N PRO A 335 20.41 0.86 9.22
CA PRO A 335 19.57 0.57 10.36
C PRO A 335 19.31 -0.95 10.49
N PRO A 336 19.07 -1.46 11.71
CA PRO A 336 18.76 -2.87 11.92
C PRO A 336 17.40 -3.24 11.29
N GLU A 337 17.34 -4.38 10.62
CA GLU A 337 16.12 -4.85 9.94
C GLU A 337 14.91 -5.03 10.87
N ASP A 338 15.16 -5.37 12.14
CA ASP A 338 14.12 -5.78 13.09
C ASP A 338 13.33 -4.62 13.71
N CYS A 339 13.66 -3.35 13.40
CA CYS A 339 12.97 -2.16 13.94
C CYS A 339 12.83 -2.17 15.48
N ASN A 340 13.71 -2.87 16.20
CA ASN A 340 13.55 -3.09 17.63
C ASN A 340 13.95 -1.85 18.44
N VAL A 341 13.24 -1.63 19.56
CA VAL A 341 13.51 -0.53 20.49
C VAL A 341 14.72 -0.89 21.36
N ASN A 342 15.94 -0.68 20.85
CA ASN A 342 17.14 -0.86 21.68
C ASN A 342 17.61 0.46 22.28
N THR A 343 18.03 0.43 23.55
CA THR A 343 18.54 1.58 24.30
C THR A 343 19.85 2.14 23.73
N SER A 344 20.54 1.37 22.89
CA SER A 344 21.75 1.80 22.19
C SER A 344 21.51 2.62 20.92
N LEU A 345 20.28 2.66 20.37
CA LEU A 345 20.01 3.38 19.13
C LEU A 345 20.03 4.90 19.35
N SER A 346 20.56 5.63 18.36
CA SER A 346 20.70 7.09 18.36
C SER A 346 19.40 7.85 18.01
N PHE A 347 18.36 7.13 17.57
CA PHE A 347 17.09 7.72 17.15
C PHE A 347 16.24 8.17 18.36
N THR A 348 15.65 9.36 18.26
CA THR A 348 14.62 9.80 19.21
C THR A 348 13.22 9.50 18.71
N LEU A 349 13.01 9.53 17.39
CA LEU A 349 11.77 9.10 16.75
C LEU A 349 12.11 8.24 15.52
N GLN A 350 11.63 7.01 15.49
CA GLN A 350 11.80 6.11 14.36
C GLN A 350 10.45 5.61 13.86
N ILE A 351 10.20 5.73 12.56
CA ILE A 351 9.04 5.12 11.89
C ILE A 351 9.57 4.04 10.95
N CYS A 352 9.14 2.80 11.16
CA CYS A 352 9.77 1.63 10.54
C CYS A 352 8.75 0.66 9.94
N ARG A 353 8.99 0.14 8.72
CA ARG A 353 8.10 -0.81 8.03
C ARG A 353 6.67 -0.28 7.90
N VAL A 354 6.50 0.80 7.13
CA VAL A 354 5.21 1.44 6.88
C VAL A 354 5.04 1.69 5.38
N GLU A 355 3.89 1.36 4.79
CA GLU A 355 3.68 1.63 3.36
C GLU A 355 3.46 3.14 3.15
N ASP A 356 2.42 3.71 3.77
CA ASP A 356 2.00 5.09 3.51
C ASP A 356 1.95 5.94 4.78
N ILE A 357 2.66 7.08 4.77
CA ILE A 357 2.72 8.03 5.88
C ILE A 357 2.18 9.39 5.43
N THR A 358 1.10 9.83 6.07
CA THR A 358 0.49 11.16 5.83
C THR A 358 0.64 12.03 7.06
N VAL A 359 1.32 13.17 6.90
CA VAL A 359 1.64 14.10 7.98
C VAL A 359 0.95 15.44 7.77
N GLU A 360 -0.26 15.62 8.28
CA GLU A 360 -0.98 16.90 8.30
C GLU A 360 -0.73 17.73 9.58
N GLY A 361 -0.30 17.06 10.66
CA GLY A 361 0.06 17.67 11.95
C GLY A 361 1.56 17.95 12.10
N LEU A 362 2.10 17.73 13.31
CA LEU A 362 3.50 17.98 13.65
C LEU A 362 4.22 16.70 14.06
N ILE A 363 5.35 16.41 13.42
CA ILE A 363 6.33 15.42 13.90
C ILE A 363 7.56 16.18 14.40
N GLU A 364 7.95 15.95 15.65
CA GLU A 364 9.04 16.66 16.31
C GLU A 364 10.03 15.71 16.98
N GLY A 365 11.33 15.91 16.72
CA GLY A 365 12.37 15.15 17.42
C GLY A 365 13.79 15.63 17.17
N SER A 366 14.78 15.04 17.85
CA SER A 366 16.21 15.34 17.62
C SER A 366 16.79 14.55 16.46
N VAL A 367 16.49 13.25 16.40
CA VAL A 367 16.85 12.37 15.27
C VAL A 367 15.58 11.66 14.84
N VAL A 368 15.05 12.08 13.69
CA VAL A 368 13.84 11.52 13.09
C VAL A 368 14.25 10.65 11.91
N HIS A 369 13.97 9.35 12.01
CA HIS A 369 14.31 8.39 10.96
C HIS A 369 13.09 7.68 10.42
N PHE A 370 12.91 7.73 9.10
CA PHE A 370 11.93 6.94 8.37
C PHE A 370 12.65 5.78 7.69
N HIS A 371 12.47 4.57 8.20
CA HIS A 371 13.11 3.37 7.65
C HIS A 371 12.09 2.44 6.99
N ARG A 372 12.41 1.94 5.79
CA ARG A 372 11.55 1.00 5.05
C ARG A 372 10.12 1.52 4.93
N ALA A 373 10.03 2.82 4.59
CA ALA A 373 8.81 3.49 4.21
C ALA A 373 8.70 3.50 2.68
N ARG A 374 7.49 3.39 2.12
CA ARG A 374 7.30 3.44 0.66
C ARG A 374 6.96 4.85 0.18
N THR A 375 5.94 5.47 0.78
CA THR A 375 5.52 6.82 0.43
C THR A 375 5.36 7.71 1.67
N ILE A 376 5.84 8.95 1.56
CA ILE A 376 5.64 9.98 2.58
C ILE A 376 4.99 11.18 1.91
N TYR A 377 3.82 11.58 2.42
CA TYR A 377 3.08 12.76 1.99
C TYR A 377 2.99 13.78 3.12
N VAL A 378 3.54 14.97 2.89
CA VAL A 378 3.50 16.11 3.82
C VAL A 378 2.67 17.23 3.17
N PRO A 379 1.33 17.24 3.34
CA PRO A 379 0.47 18.31 2.84
C PRO A 379 0.80 19.68 3.45
N SER A 380 0.19 20.74 2.93
CA SER A 380 0.51 22.14 3.30
C SER A 380 0.38 22.47 4.80
N SER A 381 -0.47 21.77 5.56
CA SER A 381 -0.59 21.95 7.02
C SER A 381 0.48 21.19 7.81
N GLY A 382 1.10 20.19 7.18
CA GLY A 382 2.07 19.28 7.76
C GLY A 382 3.41 19.92 8.04
N THR A 383 3.99 19.57 9.18
CA THR A 383 5.36 19.99 9.53
C THR A 383 6.14 18.84 10.16
N ILE A 384 7.32 18.56 9.61
CA ILE A 384 8.34 17.70 10.24
C ILE A 384 9.45 18.62 10.72
N SER A 385 9.66 18.71 12.04
CA SER A 385 10.58 19.68 12.64
C SER A 385 11.58 19.00 13.55
N VAL A 386 12.86 19.18 13.26
CA VAL A 386 13.98 18.86 14.15
C VAL A 386 14.74 20.14 14.55
N SER A 387 14.09 21.30 14.41
CA SER A 387 14.71 22.60 14.68
C SER A 387 14.99 22.81 16.17
N GLY A 388 16.20 23.29 16.50
CA GLY A 388 16.63 23.54 17.88
C GLY A 388 16.71 22.31 18.78
N MET A 389 16.73 21.11 18.18
CA MET A 389 16.81 19.81 18.88
C MET A 389 18.19 19.15 18.76
N GLY A 390 19.18 19.91 18.31
CA GLY A 390 20.58 19.50 18.18
C GLY A 390 21.38 19.68 19.46
N CYS A 391 22.70 19.72 19.33
CA CYS A 391 23.59 19.88 20.46
C CYS A 391 23.63 21.35 20.91
N THR A 392 23.63 21.60 22.22
CA THR A 392 23.85 22.94 22.81
C THR A 392 25.33 23.35 22.76
N GLY A 393 26.23 22.36 22.81
CA GLY A 393 27.64 22.48 22.43
C GLY A 393 27.92 21.74 21.12
N GLY A 394 29.08 21.09 21.03
CA GLY A 394 29.45 20.20 19.94
C GLY A 394 30.79 20.54 19.28
N VAL A 395 31.11 19.83 18.20
CA VAL A 395 32.33 19.99 17.40
C VAL A 395 32.49 21.44 16.91
N GLY A 396 31.44 21.99 16.31
CA GLY A 396 31.42 23.37 15.81
C GLY A 396 30.81 24.34 16.83
N ARG A 397 31.01 24.11 18.12
CA ARG A 397 30.48 25.01 19.16
C ARG A 397 30.98 26.45 18.97
N GLY A 398 30.10 27.40 19.23
CA GLY A 398 30.49 28.81 19.38
C GLY A 398 31.34 29.02 20.64
N ASN A 399 32.19 30.03 20.60
CA ASN A 399 32.94 30.53 21.75
C ASN A 399 32.24 31.73 22.39
N ALA A 400 32.40 31.89 23.70
CA ALA A 400 31.87 33.03 24.45
C ALA A 400 33.00 33.96 24.92
N LEU A 401 32.78 35.27 24.81
CA LEU A 401 33.64 36.30 25.40
C LEU A 401 33.42 36.38 26.92
N SER A 402 34.43 36.85 27.65
CA SER A 402 34.33 37.14 29.09
C SER A 402 33.19 38.11 29.45
N ASN A 403 32.79 38.93 28.48
CA ASN A 403 31.74 39.94 28.60
C ASN A 403 30.32 39.36 28.34
N GLY A 404 30.21 38.05 28.11
CA GLY A 404 28.95 37.32 27.91
C GLY A 404 28.49 37.19 26.44
N ALA A 405 29.13 37.88 25.49
CA ALA A 405 28.75 37.78 24.06
C ALA A 405 29.19 36.43 23.46
N GLY A 406 28.22 35.67 22.95
CA GLY A 406 28.43 34.35 22.34
C GLY A 406 28.47 34.40 20.81
N SER A 407 29.45 33.74 20.22
CA SER A 407 29.51 33.52 18.76
C SER A 407 28.59 32.37 18.33
N GLY A 408 28.25 32.32 17.05
CA GLY A 408 27.34 31.31 16.51
C GLY A 408 28.00 29.93 16.42
N GLY A 409 27.18 28.87 16.53
CA GLY A 409 27.63 27.52 16.20
C GLY A 409 27.87 27.36 14.70
N GLY A 410 28.83 26.54 14.31
CA GLY A 410 29.09 26.14 12.92
C GLY A 410 28.67 24.70 12.67
N HIS A 411 28.13 24.41 11.49
CA HIS A 411 27.83 23.07 10.95
C HIS A 411 27.34 23.31 9.52
N GLY A 412 27.91 22.67 8.49
CA GLY A 412 27.63 23.03 7.09
C GLY A 412 28.37 24.31 6.65
N GLY A 413 28.07 25.43 7.30
CA GLY A 413 28.79 26.71 7.21
C GLY A 413 29.46 27.12 8.53
N LYS A 414 30.44 28.02 8.47
CA LYS A 414 31.07 28.62 9.66
C LYS A 414 30.06 29.49 10.43
N GLY A 415 30.09 29.43 11.76
CA GLY A 415 29.32 30.32 12.61
C GLY A 415 29.82 31.76 12.52
N GLY A 416 28.91 32.72 12.67
CA GLY A 416 29.20 34.14 12.70
C GLY A 416 29.99 34.53 13.96
N SER A 417 30.94 35.44 13.80
CA SER A 417 31.70 36.00 14.92
C SER A 417 30.82 36.90 15.79
N ALA A 418 31.09 36.89 17.10
CA ALA A 418 30.47 37.81 18.05
C ALA A 418 31.44 38.93 18.38
N CYS A 419 30.96 40.17 18.30
CA CYS A 419 31.72 41.37 18.62
C CYS A 419 30.96 42.18 19.67
N ASN A 420 31.67 42.64 20.69
CA ASN A 420 31.11 43.53 21.69
C ASN A 420 32.16 44.53 22.15
N ASN A 421 31.90 45.83 21.98
CA ASN A 421 32.81 46.92 22.33
C ASN A 421 34.20 46.77 21.70
N GLY A 422 34.27 46.34 20.43
CA GLY A 422 35.52 46.20 19.67
C GLY A 422 36.36 44.95 19.95
N SER A 423 35.94 44.06 20.86
CA SER A 423 36.52 42.73 21.02
C SER A 423 35.67 41.71 20.27
N CYS A 424 36.27 40.99 19.32
CA CYS A 424 35.60 40.00 18.49
C CYS A 424 36.15 38.60 18.73
N ILE A 425 35.26 37.61 18.75
CA ILE A 425 35.60 36.20 18.80
C ILE A 425 35.03 35.48 17.58
N GLU A 426 35.82 34.60 16.97
CA GLU A 426 35.37 33.81 15.82
C GLU A 426 34.28 32.81 16.21
N GLY A 427 33.32 32.61 15.30
CA GLY A 427 32.30 31.59 15.44
C GLY A 427 32.80 30.19 15.17
N GLY A 428 31.94 29.21 15.47
CA GLY A 428 32.25 27.78 15.36
C GLY A 428 32.67 27.37 13.95
N VAL A 429 33.57 26.40 13.86
CA VAL A 429 34.05 25.84 12.58
C VAL A 429 32.93 25.08 11.86
N SER A 430 32.99 25.04 10.52
CA SER A 430 32.17 24.12 9.74
C SER A 430 32.76 22.71 9.80
N TYR A 431 31.92 21.70 10.02
CA TYR A 431 32.31 20.28 10.08
C TYR A 431 31.28 19.40 9.35
N GLY A 432 31.59 18.11 9.23
CA GLY A 432 30.76 17.08 8.61
C GLY A 432 30.95 16.95 7.10
N ASN A 433 30.50 15.82 6.54
CA ASN A 433 30.65 15.52 5.12
C ASN A 433 29.49 16.10 4.29
N ALA A 434 29.81 16.86 3.23
CA ALA A 434 28.79 17.39 2.31
C ALA A 434 28.12 16.29 1.46
N GLU A 435 28.82 15.22 1.07
CA GLU A 435 28.30 14.17 0.18
C GLU A 435 27.54 13.05 0.90
N LEU A 436 27.64 12.98 2.22
CA LEU A 436 26.88 12.04 3.05
C LEU A 436 26.78 12.59 4.48
N PRO A 437 26.00 13.65 4.71
CA PRO A 437 25.90 14.30 6.01
C PRO A 437 25.07 13.43 6.96
N CYS A 438 25.53 13.29 8.19
CA CYS A 438 24.83 12.54 9.25
C CYS A 438 25.17 13.06 10.65
N GLU A 439 25.73 14.25 10.71
CA GLU A 439 26.09 14.94 11.92
C GLU A 439 24.95 15.87 12.36
N ILE A 440 24.82 16.06 13.66
CA ILE A 440 23.83 16.95 14.25
C ILE A 440 24.41 18.37 14.34
N GLY A 441 23.57 19.40 14.30
CA GLY A 441 24.01 20.79 14.43
C GLY A 441 24.56 21.10 15.83
N SER A 442 25.57 21.98 15.86
CA SER A 442 26.18 22.50 17.09
C SER A 442 25.54 23.81 17.57
N GLY A 443 25.58 24.03 18.87
CA GLY A 443 25.06 25.24 19.51
C GLY A 443 26.09 26.36 19.68
N SER A 444 25.68 27.45 20.33
CA SER A 444 26.47 28.68 20.44
C SER A 444 27.49 28.74 21.58
N GLY A 445 27.60 27.71 22.44
CA GLY A 445 28.40 27.84 23.67
C GLY A 445 28.69 26.54 24.44
N GLU A 446 29.26 26.69 25.63
CA GLU A 446 29.58 25.56 26.51
C GLU A 446 28.33 25.01 27.22
N GLU A 447 28.25 23.67 27.32
CA GLU A 447 27.08 22.85 27.73
C GLU A 447 26.44 23.21 29.09
N LYS A 448 27.09 24.04 29.92
CA LYS A 448 26.66 24.38 31.28
C LYS A 448 26.19 25.83 31.47
N SER A 449 26.16 26.63 30.40
CA SER A 449 25.78 28.04 30.47
C SER A 449 24.26 28.23 30.32
N VAL A 450 23.65 28.92 31.29
CA VAL A 450 22.24 29.34 31.23
C VAL A 450 22.11 30.35 30.08
N GLY A 451 21.45 29.92 29.00
CA GLY A 451 21.23 30.74 27.81
C GLY A 451 21.99 30.32 26.55
N SER A 452 22.58 29.13 26.46
CA SER A 452 23.08 28.62 25.16
C SER A 452 21.93 28.24 24.21
N THR A 453 22.11 28.48 22.92
CA THR A 453 21.17 28.03 21.87
C THR A 453 21.58 26.66 21.34
N ALA A 454 20.62 25.79 21.06
CA ALA A 454 20.86 24.48 20.47
C ALA A 454 20.97 24.53 18.93
N GLY A 455 21.78 23.65 18.35
CA GLY A 455 21.79 23.42 16.91
C GLY A 455 20.53 22.71 16.39
N GLY A 456 20.44 22.49 15.07
CA GLY A 456 19.39 21.67 14.46
C GLY A 456 19.64 20.17 14.60
N GLY A 457 18.57 19.37 14.60
CA GLY A 457 18.60 17.91 14.63
C GLY A 457 18.93 17.25 13.28
N ILE A 458 18.67 15.95 13.17
CA ILE A 458 18.85 15.16 11.95
C ILE A 458 17.51 14.58 11.48
N VAL A 459 17.19 14.75 10.20
CA VAL A 459 16.13 14.02 9.51
C VAL A 459 16.76 13.06 8.51
N VAL A 460 16.45 11.77 8.64
CA VAL A 460 16.86 10.74 7.67
C VAL A 460 15.61 10.07 7.11
N MET A 461 15.49 10.02 5.78
CA MET A 461 14.42 9.29 5.09
C MET A 461 15.00 8.21 4.19
N GLY A 462 14.61 6.95 4.42
CA GLY A 462 15.17 5.78 3.75
C GLY A 462 16.51 5.32 4.36
N SER A 463 17.16 4.39 3.66
CA SER A 463 18.52 3.92 3.92
C SER A 463 19.22 3.55 2.61
N LEU A 464 20.52 3.20 2.68
CA LEU A 464 21.27 2.76 1.49
C LEU A 464 20.68 1.50 0.85
N GLU A 465 20.20 0.56 1.66
CA GLU A 465 19.60 -0.71 1.19
C GLU A 465 18.10 -0.59 0.87
N HIS A 466 17.40 0.33 1.55
CA HIS A 466 15.95 0.52 1.43
C HIS A 466 15.62 2.01 1.24
N PRO A 467 15.83 2.55 0.03
CA PRO A 467 15.46 3.92 -0.30
C PRO A 467 13.94 4.10 -0.34
N LEU A 468 13.49 5.32 -0.08
CA LEU A 468 12.09 5.73 -0.17
C LEU A 468 11.64 5.79 -1.64
N SER A 469 10.49 5.18 -1.98
CA SER A 469 9.99 5.18 -3.36
C SER A 469 9.55 6.56 -3.85
N SER A 470 8.82 7.31 -3.02
CA SER A 470 8.36 8.65 -3.38
C SER A 470 8.16 9.53 -2.15
N LEU A 471 8.69 10.76 -2.23
CA LEU A 471 8.50 11.81 -1.23
C LEU A 471 7.72 12.97 -1.85
N PHE A 472 6.56 13.29 -1.28
CA PHE A 472 5.70 14.40 -1.72
C PHE A 472 5.58 15.42 -0.58
N VAL A 473 6.02 16.66 -0.83
CA VAL A 473 6.02 17.70 0.20
C VAL A 473 5.37 18.96 -0.36
N GLU A 474 4.33 19.43 0.32
CA GLU A 474 3.67 20.73 0.14
C GLU A 474 3.77 21.60 1.40
N GLY A 475 3.97 20.98 2.57
CA GLY A 475 4.15 21.63 3.87
C GLY A 475 5.60 22.02 4.14
N SER A 476 6.12 21.70 5.33
CA SER A 476 7.51 22.03 5.67
C SER A 476 8.28 20.92 6.38
N ILE A 477 9.56 20.79 6.00
CA ILE A 477 10.55 19.95 6.68
C ILE A 477 11.67 20.89 7.15
N ARG A 478 11.86 20.98 8.47
CA ARG A 478 12.75 21.96 9.09
C ARG A 478 13.77 21.30 10.02
N ALA A 479 15.02 21.69 9.87
CA ALA A 479 16.16 21.32 10.71
C ALA A 479 16.94 22.58 11.12
N ASP A 480 16.24 23.66 11.47
CA ASP A 480 16.86 24.95 11.71
C ASP A 480 17.55 25.04 13.08
N GLY A 481 18.57 25.88 13.19
CA GLY A 481 19.21 26.18 14.46
C GLY A 481 18.31 27.01 15.38
N GLU A 482 18.46 26.83 16.70
CA GLU A 482 17.70 27.63 17.66
C GLU A 482 18.16 29.09 17.62
N SER A 483 17.18 29.99 17.58
CA SER A 483 17.41 31.43 17.67
C SER A 483 17.21 31.91 19.11
N PHE A 484 17.95 32.95 19.50
CA PHE A 484 17.75 33.59 20.79
C PHE A 484 16.31 34.13 20.91
N LYS A 485 15.49 33.50 21.75
CA LYS A 485 14.15 33.99 22.11
C LYS A 485 14.35 35.10 23.14
N GLY A 486 13.88 36.31 22.82
CA GLY A 486 14.00 37.46 23.71
C GLY A 486 13.53 37.17 25.13
N ILE A 487 14.15 37.83 26.11
CA ILE A 487 13.92 37.64 27.54
C ILE A 487 12.43 37.78 27.86
N THR A 488 11.78 36.71 28.34
CA THR A 488 10.44 36.79 28.94
C THR A 488 10.51 37.65 30.20
N ARG A 489 9.49 38.49 30.45
CA ARG A 489 9.44 39.46 31.57
C ARG A 489 9.82 38.89 32.95
N ASP A 490 9.67 37.58 33.18
CA ASP A 490 10.00 36.91 34.45
C ASP A 490 11.50 36.66 34.68
N GLN A 491 12.35 36.75 33.64
CA GLN A 491 13.82 36.63 33.76
C GLN A 491 14.53 37.99 33.87
N LEU A 492 13.78 39.10 33.89
CA LEU A 492 14.30 40.48 33.90
C LEU A 492 14.96 40.89 35.24
N VAL A 493 14.88 40.06 36.28
CA VAL A 493 15.32 40.43 37.64
C VAL A 493 16.82 40.12 37.88
N VAL A 494 17.52 39.40 36.99
CA VAL A 494 18.89 38.89 37.27
C VAL A 494 19.98 39.38 36.31
N MET A 495 19.67 39.96 35.15
CA MET A 495 20.73 40.43 34.23
C MET A 495 20.88 41.95 34.23
N ASN A 496 21.97 42.42 34.85
CA ASN A 496 22.49 43.77 34.65
C ASN A 496 22.65 44.06 33.14
N ASP A 497 22.34 45.29 32.73
CA ASP A 497 22.32 45.78 31.34
C ASP A 497 23.64 45.61 30.55
N THR A 498 24.71 45.12 31.18
CA THR A 498 26.08 45.04 30.62
C THR A 498 26.51 43.65 30.13
N VAL A 499 25.71 42.59 30.32
CA VAL A 499 26.09 41.23 29.91
C VAL A 499 25.64 40.96 28.47
N GLY A 500 26.59 40.56 27.60
CA GLY A 500 26.33 40.14 26.22
C GLY A 500 25.45 38.89 26.17
N GLY A 501 24.75 38.67 25.05
CA GLY A 501 23.86 37.52 24.89
C GLY A 501 24.47 36.40 24.02
N PRO A 502 23.83 35.22 24.01
CA PRO A 502 24.32 34.05 23.27
C PRO A 502 24.28 34.25 21.75
N GLY A 503 25.07 33.45 21.05
CA GLY A 503 25.00 33.32 19.60
C GLY A 503 23.82 32.45 19.15
N GLY A 504 23.63 32.34 17.85
CA GLY A 504 22.64 31.44 17.25
C GLY A 504 23.17 30.01 17.10
N GLY A 505 22.28 29.02 17.19
CA GLY A 505 22.61 27.62 16.91
C GLY A 505 22.78 27.37 15.41
N SER A 506 23.62 26.42 15.01
CA SER A 506 23.77 26.06 13.60
C SER A 506 22.58 25.24 13.08
N GLY A 507 22.35 25.25 11.77
CA GLY A 507 21.39 24.36 11.11
C GLY A 507 21.78 22.88 11.25
N GLY A 508 20.82 21.99 11.13
CA GLY A 508 20.99 20.54 11.24
C GLY A 508 21.25 19.83 9.91
N THR A 509 20.96 18.53 9.87
CA THR A 509 21.17 17.69 8.68
C THR A 509 19.85 17.12 8.18
N ILE A 510 19.65 17.19 6.86
CA ILE A 510 18.57 16.48 6.17
C ILE A 510 19.20 15.54 5.14
N LEU A 511 19.06 14.24 5.37
CA LEU A 511 19.60 13.17 4.53
C LEU A 511 18.47 12.35 3.92
N LEU A 512 18.38 12.34 2.60
CA LEU A 512 17.25 11.74 1.88
C LEU A 512 17.73 10.65 0.92
N PHE A 513 17.37 9.39 1.17
CA PHE A 513 17.56 8.25 0.26
C PHE A 513 16.27 8.01 -0.50
N LEU A 514 16.20 8.44 -1.76
CA LEU A 514 14.96 8.52 -2.52
C LEU A 514 15.11 7.91 -3.92
N HIS A 515 14.01 7.44 -4.51
CA HIS A 515 13.88 7.25 -5.95
C HIS A 515 13.30 8.50 -6.62
N THR A 516 12.24 9.08 -6.04
CA THR A 516 11.56 10.27 -6.59
C THR A 516 11.18 11.28 -5.50
N ILE A 517 11.20 12.58 -5.85
CA ILE A 517 10.72 13.67 -5.00
C ILE A 517 9.85 14.67 -5.78
N ASP A 518 8.77 15.13 -5.15
CA ASP A 518 7.95 16.25 -5.63
C ASP A 518 7.80 17.28 -4.50
N LEU A 519 8.41 18.45 -4.71
CA LEU A 519 8.35 19.62 -3.84
C LEU A 519 7.39 20.62 -4.47
N GLY A 520 6.17 20.69 -3.94
CA GLY A 520 5.14 21.63 -4.39
C GLY A 520 5.51 23.09 -4.16
N ASP A 521 4.77 24.02 -4.74
CA ASP A 521 5.15 25.45 -4.81
C ASP A 521 5.27 26.15 -3.44
N TYR A 522 4.59 25.63 -2.42
CA TYR A 522 4.61 26.14 -1.05
C TYR A 522 5.50 25.32 -0.12
N ALA A 523 6.14 24.27 -0.64
CA ALA A 523 6.98 23.38 0.14
C ALA A 523 8.22 24.11 0.62
N VAL A 524 8.56 23.94 1.91
CA VAL A 524 9.75 24.52 2.52
C VAL A 524 10.64 23.44 3.10
N LEU A 525 11.84 23.29 2.53
CA LEU A 525 12.91 22.46 3.08
C LEU A 525 13.97 23.38 3.69
N SER A 526 14.11 23.40 5.02
CA SER A 526 14.94 24.40 5.71
C SER A 526 15.96 23.75 6.65
N SER A 527 17.21 24.21 6.56
CA SER A 527 18.28 23.95 7.52
C SER A 527 19.09 25.24 7.73
N VAL A 528 18.41 26.27 8.20
CA VAL A 528 18.94 27.63 8.37
C VAL A 528 19.58 27.79 9.75
N GLY A 529 20.64 28.59 9.83
CA GLY A 529 21.25 28.95 11.11
C GLY A 529 20.37 29.88 11.95
N GLY A 530 20.40 29.72 13.27
CA GLY A 530 19.67 30.54 14.21
C GLY A 530 20.19 31.97 14.31
N PHE A 531 19.33 32.90 14.69
CA PHE A 531 19.70 34.30 14.91
C PHE A 531 20.43 34.50 16.23
N GLY A 532 21.50 35.30 16.20
CA GLY A 532 22.24 35.71 17.39
C GLY A 532 21.45 36.70 18.27
N SER A 533 21.84 36.82 19.54
CA SER A 533 21.24 37.81 20.44
C SER A 533 21.52 39.24 19.96
N PRO A 534 20.64 40.22 20.27
CA PRO A 534 20.83 41.61 19.89
C PRO A 534 22.19 42.16 20.33
N LYS A 535 22.68 41.85 21.54
CA LYS A 535 23.93 42.41 22.11
C LYS A 535 25.21 41.79 21.52
N GLY A 536 25.41 41.90 20.21
CA GLY A 536 26.63 41.46 19.52
C GLY A 536 26.77 39.95 19.31
N GLY A 537 25.67 39.20 19.39
CA GLY A 537 25.67 37.76 19.19
C GLY A 537 25.88 37.38 17.72
N GLY A 538 26.78 36.42 17.47
CA GLY A 538 27.02 35.88 16.13
C GLY A 538 25.89 34.97 15.66
N GLY A 539 25.54 35.03 14.38
CA GLY A 539 24.53 34.13 13.79
C GLY A 539 25.05 32.70 13.59
N GLY A 540 24.20 31.69 13.67
CA GLY A 540 24.60 30.29 13.45
C GLY A 540 24.91 30.00 11.97
N GLY A 541 25.78 29.05 11.68
CA GLY A 541 26.03 28.57 10.32
C GLY A 541 24.82 27.79 9.75
N GLY A 542 24.60 27.85 8.44
CA GLY A 542 23.56 27.06 7.75
C GLY A 542 23.96 25.59 7.63
N GLY A 543 23.01 24.66 7.79
CA GLY A 543 23.27 23.22 7.88
C GLY A 543 23.43 22.51 6.52
N ARG A 544 23.17 21.19 6.50
CA ARG A 544 23.41 20.35 5.32
C ARG A 544 22.12 19.68 4.82
N VAL A 545 21.95 19.65 3.51
CA VAL A 545 20.87 18.90 2.83
C VAL A 545 21.49 18.04 1.74
N HIS A 546 21.27 16.73 1.78
CA HIS A 546 21.80 15.80 0.79
C HIS A 546 20.70 14.92 0.19
N PHE A 547 20.68 14.86 -1.15
CA PHE A 547 19.80 13.97 -1.92
C PHE A 547 20.60 12.78 -2.47
N HIS A 548 20.38 11.61 -1.86
CA HIS A 548 20.97 10.36 -2.28
C HIS A 548 20.02 9.58 -3.20
N TRP A 549 20.21 9.71 -4.51
CA TRP A 549 19.38 9.05 -5.52
C TRP A 549 19.66 7.55 -5.64
N SER A 550 18.60 6.75 -5.62
CA SER A 550 18.62 5.32 -5.93
C SER A 550 18.07 5.08 -7.33
N ASP A 551 18.72 4.20 -8.09
CA ASP A 551 18.30 3.78 -9.44
C ASP A 551 17.95 4.95 -10.40
N ILE A 552 18.91 5.85 -10.62
CA ILE A 552 18.75 6.97 -11.58
C ILE A 552 18.42 6.37 -12.97
N PRO A 553 17.24 6.66 -13.55
CA PRO A 553 16.81 6.06 -14.80
C PRO A 553 17.72 6.54 -15.94
N THR A 554 18.48 5.62 -16.52
CA THR A 554 19.38 5.85 -17.67
C THR A 554 18.81 5.31 -18.99
N GLY A 555 17.52 4.96 -19.00
CA GLY A 555 16.84 4.41 -20.17
C GLY A 555 16.54 5.42 -21.28
N ASP A 556 15.83 4.94 -22.30
CA ASP A 556 15.47 5.64 -23.53
C ASP A 556 14.49 6.84 -23.40
N VAL A 557 14.06 7.15 -22.17
CA VAL A 557 13.24 8.32 -21.88
C VAL A 557 13.70 8.83 -20.53
N TYR A 558 14.22 10.06 -20.49
CA TYR A 558 14.52 10.72 -19.23
C TYR A 558 13.21 10.91 -18.44
N GLN A 559 13.13 10.29 -17.27
CA GLN A 559 12.08 10.54 -16.30
C GLN A 559 12.67 11.43 -15.20
N PRO A 560 12.09 12.62 -14.94
CA PRO A 560 12.59 13.49 -13.91
C PRO A 560 12.43 12.82 -12.55
N ILE A 561 13.55 12.61 -11.85
CA ILE A 561 13.56 12.06 -10.48
C ILE A 561 13.14 13.09 -9.43
N ALA A 562 13.17 14.38 -9.79
CA ALA A 562 12.78 15.47 -8.91
C ALA A 562 11.94 16.50 -9.66
N ARG A 563 10.87 16.94 -9.01
CA ARG A 563 10.12 18.14 -9.38
C ARG A 563 10.23 19.12 -8.22
N VAL A 564 10.87 20.26 -8.46
CA VAL A 564 11.20 21.22 -7.38
C VAL A 564 10.65 22.59 -7.73
N ASN A 565 9.42 22.86 -7.28
CA ASN A 565 8.80 24.18 -7.37
C ASN A 565 8.91 24.97 -6.06
N GLY A 566 9.05 24.28 -4.92
CA GLY A 566 9.20 24.88 -3.59
C GLY A 566 10.58 25.50 -3.30
N SER A 567 10.80 25.92 -2.06
CA SER A 567 12.04 26.58 -1.63
C SER A 567 12.91 25.72 -0.71
N ILE A 568 14.22 25.71 -0.99
CA ILE A 568 15.25 25.10 -0.12
C ILE A 568 16.04 26.23 0.54
N HIS A 569 16.05 26.27 1.87
CA HIS A 569 16.73 27.31 2.66
C HIS A 569 17.89 26.72 3.47
N ILE A 570 19.09 27.24 3.23
CA ILE A 570 20.35 26.80 3.88
C ILE A 570 21.22 28.00 4.29
N TRP A 571 20.59 29.14 4.55
CA TRP A 571 21.29 30.38 4.86
C TRP A 571 21.91 30.35 6.26
N GLY A 572 23.03 31.05 6.43
CA GLY A 572 23.51 31.36 7.77
C GLY A 572 22.56 32.31 8.49
N GLY A 573 22.43 32.16 9.80
CA GLY A 573 21.67 33.06 10.65
C GLY A 573 22.29 34.46 10.65
N LEU A 574 21.45 35.49 10.73
CA LEU A 574 21.93 36.86 10.87
C LEU A 574 22.48 37.09 12.29
N GLY A 575 23.68 37.67 12.36
CA GLY A 575 24.16 38.32 13.57
C GLY A 575 23.37 39.60 13.83
N ARG A 576 23.32 40.05 15.09
CA ARG A 576 22.67 41.32 15.46
C ARG A 576 23.70 42.30 16.04
N ASP A 577 23.41 43.59 15.89
CA ASP A 577 24.28 44.73 16.23
C ASP A 577 25.68 44.61 15.59
N GLU A 578 26.74 44.45 16.39
CA GLU A 578 28.13 44.25 15.92
C GLU A 578 28.43 42.79 15.51
N GLY A 579 27.49 41.85 15.72
CA GLY A 579 27.67 40.44 15.40
C GLY A 579 27.59 40.15 13.90
N HIS A 580 28.47 39.27 13.42
CA HIS A 580 28.47 38.84 12.02
C HIS A 580 27.47 37.71 11.76
N ALA A 581 26.98 37.64 10.52
CA ALA A 581 26.17 36.53 10.05
C ALA A 581 27.00 35.26 9.88
N GLY A 582 26.36 34.09 10.08
CA GLY A 582 26.95 32.81 9.74
C GLY A 582 27.08 32.63 8.22
N GLU A 583 27.96 31.72 7.81
CA GLU A 583 28.07 31.29 6.43
C GLU A 583 26.91 30.36 6.05
N ASN A 584 26.61 30.30 4.75
CA ASN A 584 25.62 29.38 4.21
C ASN A 584 26.10 27.93 4.29
N GLY A 585 25.13 27.04 4.40
CA GLY A 585 25.33 25.60 4.37
C GLY A 585 25.55 25.03 2.98
N THR A 586 25.39 23.72 2.85
CA THR A 586 25.60 22.99 1.59
C THR A 586 24.38 22.18 1.19
N VAL A 587 23.97 22.30 -0.08
CA VAL A 587 23.03 21.36 -0.73
C VAL A 587 23.83 20.51 -1.72
N SER A 588 23.77 19.20 -1.57
CA SER A 588 24.51 18.26 -2.42
C SER A 588 23.58 17.14 -2.92
N GLY A 589 24.01 16.46 -3.98
CA GLY A 589 23.33 15.29 -4.51
C GLY A 589 24.34 14.23 -4.94
N LYS A 590 23.89 12.98 -5.06
CA LYS A 590 24.71 11.88 -5.58
C LYS A 590 25.26 12.20 -6.97
N ALA A 591 26.47 11.71 -7.26
CA ALA A 591 27.10 11.87 -8.57
C ALA A 591 26.20 11.29 -9.68
N CYS A 592 25.85 12.13 -10.66
CA CYS A 592 24.98 11.73 -11.76
C CYS A 592 25.72 10.85 -12.79
N PRO A 593 25.00 9.93 -13.46
CA PRO A 593 25.55 9.14 -14.56
C PRO A 593 25.85 10.02 -15.79
N LYS A 594 26.45 9.42 -16.82
CA LYS A 594 26.80 10.09 -18.08
C LYS A 594 25.56 10.78 -18.70
N GLY A 595 25.75 11.94 -19.30
CA GLY A 595 24.67 12.73 -19.92
C GLY A 595 23.81 13.59 -18.97
N LEU A 596 23.87 13.38 -17.65
CA LEU A 596 23.10 14.12 -16.64
C LEU A 596 24.01 14.97 -15.73
N TYR A 597 23.54 16.09 -15.18
CA TYR A 597 24.28 16.97 -14.27
C TYR A 597 23.39 17.65 -13.22
N GLY A 598 23.98 18.33 -12.26
CA GLY A 598 23.29 19.05 -11.20
C GLY A 598 22.93 18.16 -10.01
N ILE A 599 22.21 18.74 -9.03
CA ILE A 599 21.81 18.06 -7.79
C ILE A 599 20.71 17.03 -8.07
N PHE A 600 19.81 17.33 -9.02
CA PHE A 600 18.65 16.52 -9.40
C PHE A 600 18.87 15.67 -10.65
N CYS A 601 20.12 15.56 -11.13
CA CYS A 601 20.49 14.82 -12.34
C CYS A 601 19.67 15.18 -13.58
N GLU A 602 19.65 16.47 -13.91
CA GLU A 602 19.02 17.01 -15.11
C GLU A 602 19.85 16.76 -16.37
N GLU A 603 19.22 16.75 -17.54
CA GLU A 603 19.88 16.58 -18.84
C GLU A 603 20.84 17.73 -19.15
N CYS A 604 22.07 17.44 -19.63
CA CYS A 604 23.01 18.47 -20.10
C CYS A 604 22.38 19.42 -21.15
N PRO A 605 22.80 20.71 -21.19
CA PRO A 605 22.29 21.69 -22.16
C PRO A 605 22.43 21.26 -23.63
N ALA A 606 21.58 21.80 -24.51
CA ALA A 606 21.63 21.52 -25.95
C ALA A 606 23.03 21.76 -26.54
N GLY A 607 23.51 20.83 -27.37
CA GLY A 607 24.84 20.95 -27.99
C GLY A 607 26.01 20.68 -27.04
N THR A 608 25.76 20.05 -25.89
CA THR A 608 26.79 19.53 -25.00
C THR A 608 26.63 18.03 -24.77
N TYR A 609 27.74 17.35 -24.48
CA TYR A 609 27.78 15.94 -24.11
C TYR A 609 28.60 15.74 -22.84
N LYS A 610 28.34 14.65 -22.12
CA LYS A 610 29.07 14.30 -20.89
C LYS A 610 29.34 12.81 -20.81
N ASN A 611 30.61 12.45 -20.87
CA ASN A 611 31.09 11.08 -20.92
C ASN A 611 31.61 10.53 -19.57
N VAL A 612 31.70 11.36 -18.53
CA VAL A 612 32.15 11.00 -17.18
C VAL A 612 31.01 11.08 -16.17
N THR A 613 31.11 10.30 -15.08
CA THR A 613 30.21 10.41 -13.92
C THR A 613 30.57 11.62 -13.07
N GLY A 614 29.57 12.33 -12.55
CA GLY A 614 29.74 13.50 -11.69
C GLY A 614 28.51 14.38 -11.70
N SER A 615 28.47 15.48 -10.96
CA SER A 615 27.29 16.38 -10.93
C SER A 615 27.61 17.81 -11.37
N ASP A 616 28.89 18.15 -11.57
CA ASP A 616 29.28 19.50 -11.98
C ASP A 616 28.84 19.84 -13.40
N ARG A 617 28.30 21.05 -13.58
CA ARG A 617 27.92 21.59 -14.89
C ARG A 617 29.11 21.72 -15.84
N ALA A 618 30.32 21.93 -15.30
CA ALA A 618 31.55 22.02 -16.09
C ALA A 618 31.91 20.72 -16.83
N LEU A 619 31.32 19.59 -16.45
CA LEU A 619 31.50 18.29 -17.10
C LEU A 619 30.69 18.12 -18.40
N CYS A 620 29.76 19.05 -18.71
CA CYS A 620 29.06 19.06 -20.00
C CYS A 620 29.93 19.81 -21.03
N HIS A 621 30.60 19.06 -21.91
CA HIS A 621 31.49 19.59 -22.95
C HIS A 621 30.75 19.93 -24.25
N THR A 622 31.18 20.96 -24.97
CA THR A 622 30.55 21.37 -26.24
C THR A 622 30.83 20.37 -27.37
N CYS A 623 29.80 20.05 -28.17
CA CYS A 623 29.95 19.18 -29.33
C CYS A 623 30.73 19.88 -30.47
N PRO A 624 31.53 19.15 -31.27
CA PRO A 624 32.27 19.72 -32.41
C PRO A 624 31.32 20.38 -33.43
N ALA A 625 31.66 21.56 -33.96
CA ALA A 625 30.82 22.25 -34.94
C ALA A 625 31.04 21.77 -36.39
N ASP A 626 32.16 21.10 -36.66
CA ASP A 626 32.61 20.76 -38.02
C ASP A 626 31.77 19.64 -38.69
N ASP A 627 31.04 18.84 -37.91
CA ASP A 627 30.16 17.76 -38.40
C ASP A 627 28.69 18.20 -38.58
N LEU A 628 28.35 19.45 -38.29
CA LEU A 628 26.98 19.95 -38.37
C LEU A 628 26.67 20.48 -39.79
N PRO A 629 25.68 19.93 -40.51
CA PRO A 629 25.25 20.48 -41.79
C PRO A 629 24.87 21.97 -41.67
N HIS A 630 25.17 22.79 -42.67
CA HIS A 630 24.90 24.25 -42.65
C HIS A 630 23.43 24.66 -42.35
N ARG A 631 22.47 23.72 -42.45
CA ARG A 631 21.04 23.91 -42.17
C ARG A 631 20.53 23.03 -41.02
N ALA A 632 21.40 22.62 -40.11
CA ALA A 632 21.08 21.85 -38.91
C ALA A 632 21.36 22.64 -37.64
N ALA A 633 20.64 22.32 -36.57
CA ALA A 633 20.88 22.82 -35.22
C ALA A 633 20.84 21.67 -34.22
N TYR A 634 21.69 21.72 -33.20
CA TYR A 634 21.67 20.77 -32.10
C TYR A 634 20.35 20.87 -31.34
N ILE A 635 19.76 19.72 -31.02
CA ILE A 635 18.54 19.63 -30.24
C ILE A 635 18.85 19.01 -28.88
N THR A 636 18.20 19.50 -27.82
CA THR A 636 18.04 18.64 -26.65
C THR A 636 17.11 17.51 -27.06
N VAL A 637 17.41 16.29 -26.65
CA VAL A 637 16.49 15.16 -26.78
C VAL A 637 15.38 15.33 -25.74
N ARG A 638 14.60 16.40 -25.84
CA ARG A 638 13.27 16.43 -25.27
C ARG A 638 12.35 15.94 -26.35
N VAL A 639 12.01 14.66 -26.31
CA VAL A 639 10.80 14.23 -26.97
C VAL A 639 9.62 14.73 -26.14
N SER A 640 9.35 16.03 -26.18
CA SER A 640 7.96 16.43 -26.29
C SER A 640 7.58 16.20 -27.75
N LYS A 641 7.30 14.93 -28.09
CA LYS A 641 6.28 14.76 -29.11
C LYS A 641 5.04 15.38 -28.49
N ALA A 642 4.71 16.60 -28.91
CA ALA A 642 3.33 16.98 -29.02
C ALA A 642 2.68 15.82 -29.79
N SER A 643 1.98 14.97 -29.04
CA SER A 643 1.00 14.08 -29.63
C SER A 643 -0.02 15.02 -30.23
N VAL A 644 0.09 15.31 -31.53
CA VAL A 644 -0.93 16.07 -32.24
C VAL A 644 -2.14 15.14 -32.28
N PHE A 645 -3.08 15.39 -31.38
CA PHE A 645 -4.38 14.73 -31.36
C PHE A 645 -5.20 15.29 -32.53
N TYR A 646 -5.42 14.46 -33.54
CA TYR A 646 -6.47 14.71 -34.52
C TYR A 646 -7.75 14.06 -34.00
N ILE A 647 -8.72 14.88 -33.60
CA ILE A 647 -10.10 14.42 -33.39
C ILE A 647 -10.81 14.61 -34.73
N LEU A 648 -10.99 13.51 -35.46
CA LEU A 648 -11.85 13.46 -36.63
C LEU A 648 -13.27 13.11 -36.16
N CYS A 649 -14.17 14.10 -36.21
CA CYS A 649 -15.60 13.88 -36.23
C CYS A 649 -16.08 13.96 -37.68
N ASP A 650 -16.85 12.97 -38.14
CA ASP A 650 -17.82 13.20 -39.21
C ASP A 650 -18.95 14.06 -38.61
N SER A 651 -19.45 15.16 -39.20
CA SER A 651 -19.49 15.50 -40.63
C SER A 651 -19.47 17.04 -40.89
N HIS A 652 -18.67 17.43 -41.89
CA HIS A 652 -18.60 18.69 -42.66
C HIS A 652 -17.87 19.94 -42.10
N LYS A 653 -16.68 20.19 -42.70
CA LYS A 653 -15.93 21.45 -42.89
C LYS A 653 -15.93 22.45 -41.71
N HIS A 654 -14.95 22.33 -40.80
CA HIS A 654 -14.12 23.44 -40.28
C HIS A 654 -12.96 22.86 -39.44
N LEU A 655 -11.76 23.46 -39.54
CA LEU A 655 -10.52 23.00 -38.88
C LEU A 655 -10.31 23.81 -37.60
N LEU A 656 -10.40 23.17 -36.42
CA LEU A 656 -10.14 23.81 -35.13
C LEU A 656 -8.77 23.38 -34.59
N LYS A 657 -7.88 24.36 -34.40
CA LYS A 657 -6.52 24.19 -33.87
C LYS A 657 -6.56 24.52 -32.37
N LEU A 658 -6.49 23.50 -31.51
CA LEU A 658 -6.41 23.65 -30.06
C LEU A 658 -4.96 23.44 -29.58
N ASN A 659 -4.30 24.51 -29.18
CA ASN A 659 -3.02 24.46 -28.48
C ASN A 659 -3.32 24.44 -26.97
N PHE A 660 -3.15 23.30 -26.30
CA PHE A 660 -3.18 23.25 -24.83
C PHE A 660 -1.75 23.13 -24.28
N PHE A 661 -1.30 24.22 -23.66
CA PHE A 661 -0.22 24.27 -22.68
C PHE A 661 -0.85 23.91 -21.32
N LEU A 662 -0.36 22.89 -20.61
CA LEU A 662 -0.74 22.65 -19.21
C LEU A 662 0.49 22.80 -18.32
N GLU A 663 0.70 24.05 -17.95
CA GLU A 663 1.27 24.50 -16.69
C GLU A 663 0.29 24.06 -15.57
N MET A 664 0.77 23.36 -14.53
CA MET A 664 -0.06 22.98 -13.38
C MET A 664 0.50 23.68 -12.15
N ASP A 665 -0.24 24.70 -11.69
CA ASP A 665 -0.12 25.39 -10.41
C ASP A 665 -1.52 25.32 -9.72
N LYS A 666 -1.55 24.88 -8.45
CA LYS A 666 -2.42 25.32 -7.33
C LYS A 666 -3.98 25.30 -7.39
N LEU A 667 -4.62 24.63 -6.42
CA LEU A 667 -5.25 25.24 -5.19
C LEU A 667 -6.35 24.36 -4.51
N SER A 668 -6.11 24.07 -3.22
CA SER A 668 -6.99 24.13 -2.02
C SER A 668 -8.45 23.63 -2.02
N GLY A 669 -8.71 22.64 -1.15
CA GLY A 669 -9.67 22.72 -0.04
C GLY A 669 -11.18 22.48 -0.29
N GLY A 670 -11.78 21.56 0.48
CA GLY A 670 -13.19 21.66 0.91
C GLY A 670 -14.11 20.45 0.67
N VAL A 671 -14.51 19.84 1.79
CA VAL A 671 -15.45 18.72 2.02
C VAL A 671 -16.89 18.99 1.51
N TYR A 672 -17.58 18.01 0.90
CA TYR A 672 -18.84 17.37 1.37
C TYR A 672 -19.52 16.45 0.33
N THR A 673 -20.14 15.42 0.89
CA THR A 673 -20.93 14.31 0.34
C THR A 673 -22.36 14.69 -0.07
N ARG A 674 -22.89 14.13 -1.16
CA ARG A 674 -24.17 13.38 -1.24
C ARG A 674 -24.64 13.13 -2.68
N SER A 675 -25.14 11.90 -2.89
CA SER A 675 -25.98 11.46 -4.02
C SER A 675 -27.40 12.02 -3.95
N LEU A 676 -28.04 12.31 -5.10
CA LEU A 676 -29.39 11.82 -5.52
C LEU A 676 -29.92 12.47 -6.83
N SER A 677 -30.21 11.60 -7.81
CA SER A 677 -31.37 11.49 -8.73
C SER A 677 -32.06 12.69 -9.45
N HIS A 678 -32.07 12.61 -10.79
CA HIS A 678 -33.19 12.74 -11.78
C HIS A 678 -34.22 13.90 -11.69
N THR A 679 -34.34 14.77 -12.72
CA THR A 679 -35.46 14.90 -13.72
C THR A 679 -35.57 16.27 -14.48
N ILE A 680 -35.55 16.17 -15.83
CA ILE A 680 -36.42 16.76 -16.92
C ILE A 680 -36.39 18.27 -17.33
N LEU A 681 -36.39 18.44 -18.68
CA LEU A 681 -36.83 19.53 -19.61
C LEU A 681 -35.77 20.57 -19.99
N GLU A 682 -35.57 21.07 -21.22
CA GLU A 682 -35.82 20.74 -22.66
C GLU A 682 -35.35 22.01 -23.44
N ASP A 683 -34.88 21.87 -24.69
CA ASP A 683 -34.66 22.94 -25.69
C ASP A 683 -33.66 24.09 -25.42
N THR A 684 -32.42 23.93 -25.92
CA THR A 684 -31.81 24.69 -27.04
C THR A 684 -30.30 24.45 -27.11
N MET A 685 -29.81 24.14 -28.33
CA MET A 685 -28.42 23.93 -28.76
C MET A 685 -27.28 24.08 -27.73
N GLN A 686 -26.67 22.95 -27.35
CA GLN A 686 -25.28 22.91 -26.90
C GLN A 686 -24.57 21.70 -27.52
N TYR A 687 -23.66 22.00 -28.44
CA TYR A 687 -22.70 21.04 -29.01
C TYR A 687 -21.81 20.49 -27.90
N VAL A 688 -21.78 19.16 -27.70
CA VAL A 688 -20.82 18.50 -26.81
C VAL A 688 -20.34 17.21 -27.49
N CYS A 689 -19.06 17.17 -27.88
CA CYS A 689 -18.41 15.98 -28.43
C CYS A 689 -18.35 14.84 -27.38
N SER A 690 -18.64 13.59 -27.78
CA SER A 690 -18.55 12.42 -26.89
C SER A 690 -17.16 11.74 -26.94
N PRO A 691 -16.63 11.19 -25.83
CA PRO A 691 -15.22 10.92 -25.68
C PRO A 691 -14.89 9.41 -25.77
N LYS A 692 -14.99 8.76 -26.94
CA LYS A 692 -14.41 7.40 -27.13
C LYS A 692 -13.89 7.16 -28.55
N GLN A 693 -12.83 7.89 -28.90
CA GLN A 693 -11.69 7.39 -29.68
C GLN A 693 -10.56 8.43 -29.56
N VAL A 694 -9.64 8.21 -28.62
CA VAL A 694 -8.38 8.96 -28.55
C VAL A 694 -7.26 7.93 -28.60
N GLN A 695 -6.62 7.82 -29.76
CA GLN A 695 -5.49 6.93 -30.00
C GLN A 695 -4.19 7.73 -29.84
N ILE A 696 -3.29 7.28 -28.98
CA ILE A 696 -1.96 7.87 -28.77
C ILE A 696 -0.94 7.02 -29.54
N LEU A 697 -0.17 7.65 -30.45
CA LEU A 697 0.90 7.01 -31.25
C LEU A 697 2.28 7.28 -30.60
N THR A 698 3.01 6.21 -30.28
CA THR A 698 4.33 6.24 -29.61
C THR A 698 5.48 6.71 -30.51
N SER A 699 6.47 7.40 -29.91
CA SER A 699 7.78 7.71 -30.53
C SER A 699 8.80 6.61 -30.31
N SER A 700 9.70 6.48 -31.29
CA SER A 700 11.03 5.87 -31.16
C SER A 700 11.80 6.44 -29.97
N SER A 701 12.45 5.56 -29.23
CA SER A 701 13.34 5.81 -28.10
C SER A 701 14.56 6.65 -28.47
N LEU A 702 14.95 7.60 -27.61
CA LEU A 702 16.27 8.27 -27.69
C LEU A 702 16.87 8.34 -26.27
N PRO A 703 18.19 8.16 -26.11
CA PRO A 703 18.83 8.09 -24.79
C PRO A 703 18.56 9.32 -23.92
N GLY A 704 18.32 9.09 -22.62
CA GLY A 704 18.38 10.15 -21.61
C GLY A 704 19.80 10.72 -21.52
N GLY A 705 19.95 12.03 -21.74
CA GLY A 705 21.23 12.74 -21.72
C GLY A 705 22.23 12.31 -22.81
N ILE A 706 22.89 13.26 -23.47
CA ILE A 706 23.88 12.93 -24.51
C ILE A 706 25.20 12.52 -23.83
N ALA A 707 25.52 11.22 -23.87
CA ALA A 707 26.75 10.68 -23.26
C ALA A 707 27.96 10.69 -24.21
N GLU A 708 27.72 10.58 -25.52
CA GLU A 708 28.76 10.38 -26.54
C GLU A 708 28.54 11.27 -27.78
N THR A 709 29.56 11.39 -28.62
CA THR A 709 29.50 12.10 -29.91
C THR A 709 29.30 11.09 -31.05
N PRO A 710 28.59 11.44 -32.15
CA PRO A 710 28.07 12.77 -32.51
C PRO A 710 26.74 13.12 -31.82
N CYS A 711 26.57 14.40 -31.51
CA CYS A 711 25.38 14.90 -30.81
C CYS A 711 24.16 14.97 -31.76
N PRO A 712 22.95 14.64 -31.28
CA PRO A 712 21.75 14.68 -32.11
C PRO A 712 21.42 16.11 -32.58
N TYR A 713 21.14 16.23 -33.87
CA TYR A 713 20.74 17.48 -34.52
C TYR A 713 19.48 17.28 -35.35
N LYS A 714 18.74 18.37 -35.57
CA LYS A 714 17.60 18.41 -36.50
C LYS A 714 17.82 19.51 -37.52
N CYS A 715 17.30 19.34 -38.72
CA CYS A 715 17.24 20.41 -39.70
C CYS A 715 16.38 21.58 -39.19
N VAL A 716 16.78 22.81 -39.50
CA VAL A 716 16.11 24.04 -39.05
C VAL A 716 14.66 24.14 -39.57
N SER A 717 14.29 23.40 -40.62
CA SER A 717 12.93 23.33 -41.17
C SER A 717 12.55 21.91 -41.57
N ASP A 718 11.27 21.55 -41.40
CA ASP A 718 10.70 20.25 -41.80
C ASP A 718 10.66 20.04 -43.34
N ARG A 719 10.99 21.06 -44.14
CA ARG A 719 11.15 20.96 -45.60
C ARG A 719 12.44 20.24 -46.02
N PHE A 720 13.35 20.07 -45.06
CA PHE A 720 14.65 19.47 -45.27
C PHE A 720 14.68 18.09 -44.62
N HIS A 721 15.10 17.09 -45.38
CA HIS A 721 15.17 15.70 -44.92
C HIS A 721 16.56 15.39 -44.34
N MET A 722 16.57 14.71 -43.19
CA MET A 722 17.80 14.20 -42.55
C MET A 722 18.37 13.03 -43.37
N PRO A 723 19.71 12.85 -43.43
CA PRO A 723 20.71 13.45 -42.53
C PRO A 723 21.33 14.78 -43.02
N HIS A 724 21.32 15.09 -44.31
CA HIS A 724 22.04 16.25 -44.86
C HIS A 724 21.22 17.55 -44.99
N CYS A 725 19.94 17.51 -44.59
CA CYS A 725 19.00 18.63 -44.70
C CYS A 725 18.79 19.12 -46.14
N TYR A 726 18.61 18.17 -47.07
CA TYR A 726 18.27 18.44 -48.47
C TYR A 726 16.76 18.52 -48.71
N THR A 727 16.35 19.20 -49.78
CA THR A 727 14.94 19.20 -50.22
C THR A 727 14.57 17.89 -50.93
N ALA A 728 13.29 17.52 -50.97
CA ALA A 728 12.83 16.28 -51.63
C ALA A 728 13.26 16.18 -53.12
N LEU A 729 13.37 17.32 -53.81
CA LEU A 729 13.89 17.38 -55.18
C LEU A 729 15.41 17.12 -55.21
N GLU A 730 16.18 17.71 -54.30
CA GLU A 730 17.63 17.50 -54.18
C GLU A 730 17.96 16.06 -53.80
N GLU A 731 17.21 15.43 -52.89
CA GLU A 731 17.39 14.01 -52.58
C GLU A 731 17.16 13.12 -53.79
N LEU A 732 16.10 13.35 -54.57
CA LEU A 732 15.86 12.63 -55.83
C LEU A 732 17.00 12.86 -56.82
N ILE A 733 17.49 14.08 -56.94
CA ILE A 733 18.57 14.43 -57.85
C ILE A 733 19.89 13.74 -57.44
N TYR A 734 20.25 13.76 -56.16
CA TYR A 734 21.51 13.19 -55.68
C TYR A 734 21.48 11.66 -55.52
N THR A 735 20.31 11.05 -55.26
CA THR A 735 20.17 9.58 -55.26
C THR A 735 20.44 8.98 -56.64
N PHE A 736 20.15 9.70 -57.72
CA PHE A 736 20.47 9.29 -59.10
C PHE A 736 21.85 9.75 -59.58
N GLY A 737 22.77 10.12 -58.68
CA GLY A 737 24.14 10.51 -59.04
C GLY A 737 24.30 11.98 -59.45
N GLY A 738 23.33 12.82 -59.10
CA GLY A 738 23.37 14.27 -59.28
C GLY A 738 22.52 14.77 -60.45
N PRO A 739 22.46 16.10 -60.64
CA PRO A 739 21.52 16.76 -61.57
C PRO A 739 21.64 16.27 -63.01
N TRP A 740 22.86 15.92 -63.42
CA TRP A 740 23.19 15.52 -64.78
C TRP A 740 22.71 14.10 -65.13
N LEU A 741 22.90 13.14 -64.22
CA LEU A 741 22.49 11.74 -64.44
C LEU A 741 20.96 11.58 -64.37
N PHE A 742 20.31 12.29 -63.44
CA PHE A 742 18.85 12.31 -63.34
C PHE A 742 18.20 12.88 -64.60
N GLY A 743 18.76 13.96 -65.17
CA GLY A 743 18.29 14.54 -66.44
C GLY A 743 18.41 13.58 -67.62
N LEU A 744 19.50 12.82 -67.72
CA LEU A 744 19.72 11.82 -68.78
C LEU A 744 18.77 10.61 -68.64
N LEU A 745 18.52 10.15 -67.42
CA LEU A 745 17.57 9.06 -67.14
C LEU A 745 16.13 9.45 -67.48
N LEU A 746 15.71 10.67 -67.13
CA LEU A 746 14.37 11.18 -67.45
C LEU A 746 14.16 11.28 -68.97
N LEU A 747 15.17 11.77 -69.70
CA LEU A 747 15.15 11.82 -71.16
C LEU A 747 15.07 10.41 -71.77
N GLY A 748 15.84 9.46 -71.23
CA GLY A 748 15.79 8.05 -71.64
C GLY A 748 14.42 7.40 -71.40
N LEU A 749 13.79 7.69 -70.25
CA LEU A 749 12.46 7.18 -69.92
C LEU A 749 11.39 7.73 -70.86
N LEU A 750 11.45 9.00 -71.24
CA LEU A 750 10.51 9.61 -72.19
C LEU A 750 10.65 9.01 -73.60
N ILE A 751 11.87 8.71 -74.03
CA ILE A 751 12.14 8.02 -75.30
C ILE A 751 11.65 6.56 -75.24
N LEU A 752 11.84 5.87 -74.11
CA LEU A 752 11.34 4.52 -73.88
C LEU A 752 9.80 4.50 -73.88
N LEU A 753 9.13 5.48 -73.26
CA LEU A 753 7.67 5.58 -73.21
C LEU A 753 7.09 5.79 -74.61
N ALA A 754 7.74 6.60 -75.46
CA ALA A 754 7.37 6.80 -76.85
C ALA A 754 7.53 5.51 -77.70
N LEU A 755 8.59 4.73 -77.45
CA LEU A 755 8.81 3.40 -78.05
C LEU A 755 7.75 2.38 -77.59
N VAL A 756 7.41 2.36 -76.30
CA VAL A 756 6.40 1.48 -75.72
C VAL A 756 5.00 1.80 -76.27
N LEU A 757 4.65 3.06 -76.47
CA LEU A 757 3.37 3.47 -77.09
C LEU A 757 3.29 3.11 -78.58
N SER A 758 4.42 3.08 -79.29
CA SER A 758 4.51 2.65 -80.70
C SER A 758 4.38 1.12 -80.84
N VAL A 759 4.99 0.36 -79.93
CA VAL A 759 4.90 -1.11 -79.87
C VAL A 759 3.53 -1.58 -79.34
N ALA A 760 2.89 -0.81 -78.45
CA ALA A 760 1.56 -1.10 -77.92
C ALA A 760 0.46 -1.08 -79.00
N ARG A 761 0.59 -0.32 -80.10
CA ARG A 761 -0.38 -0.35 -81.22
C ARG A 761 -0.28 -1.59 -82.12
N MET A 762 0.81 -2.37 -82.07
CA MET A 762 1.00 -3.57 -82.90
C MET A 762 0.76 -4.90 -82.16
N LYS A 763 0.34 -4.87 -80.89
CA LYS A 763 0.09 -6.10 -80.11
C LYS A 763 -1.21 -6.12 -79.27
N PHE A 764 -2.21 -5.29 -79.59
CA PHE A 764 -3.59 -5.45 -79.08
C PHE A 764 -4.40 -6.46 -79.91
N VAL A 765 -3.83 -7.65 -80.10
CA VAL A 765 -4.56 -8.90 -80.36
C VAL A 765 -3.90 -9.96 -79.49
N GLY A 766 -4.64 -10.45 -78.49
CA GLY A 766 -4.27 -11.67 -77.77
C GLY A 766 -4.12 -11.52 -76.26
N VAL A 767 -5.21 -11.86 -75.55
CA VAL A 767 -5.26 -12.85 -74.45
C VAL A 767 -4.45 -12.59 -73.16
N ASP A 768 -5.23 -12.36 -72.10
CA ASP A 768 -5.22 -12.86 -70.71
C ASP A 768 -4.05 -12.68 -69.72
N GLU A 769 -4.54 -12.37 -68.50
CA GLU A 769 -4.08 -12.74 -67.15
C GLU A 769 -2.85 -12.07 -66.49
N LEU A 770 -3.19 -11.09 -65.62
CA LEU A 770 -2.92 -10.94 -64.18
C LEU A 770 -1.53 -11.22 -63.53
N PRO A 771 -1.26 -10.56 -62.37
CA PRO A 771 0.06 -10.24 -61.86
C PRO A 771 0.50 -11.14 -60.69
N GLY A 772 1.80 -11.07 -60.38
CA GLY A 772 2.39 -11.61 -59.16
C GLY A 772 3.78 -11.03 -58.91
N PRO A 773 4.29 -11.09 -57.66
CA PRO A 773 4.52 -9.88 -56.87
C PRO A 773 5.94 -9.72 -56.31
N ALA A 774 6.12 -8.59 -55.64
CA ALA A 774 7.22 -8.22 -54.77
C ALA A 774 7.35 -9.13 -53.51
N PRO A 775 8.47 -9.05 -52.76
CA PRO A 775 8.95 -10.08 -51.86
C PRO A 775 8.46 -9.98 -50.40
N THR A 776 8.69 -11.10 -49.72
CA THR A 776 8.52 -11.46 -48.30
C THR A 776 9.41 -10.69 -47.32
N GLN A 777 8.87 -10.39 -46.12
CA GLN A 777 9.62 -10.19 -44.88
C GLN A 777 9.59 -11.48 -44.01
N HIS A 778 10.77 -11.93 -43.57
CA HIS A 778 10.98 -12.75 -42.35
C HIS A 778 10.61 -11.88 -41.12
N GLY A 779 10.08 -12.35 -39.98
CA GLY A 779 10.18 -13.64 -39.29
C GLY A 779 10.80 -13.38 -37.91
N SER A 780 9.99 -13.25 -36.85
CA SER A 780 10.43 -13.07 -35.46
C SER A 780 10.37 -14.39 -34.67
N GLN A 781 11.49 -14.69 -34.02
CA GLN A 781 11.74 -15.85 -33.17
C GLN A 781 11.31 -15.55 -31.72
N ILE A 782 10.75 -16.57 -31.06
CA ILE A 782 10.24 -16.55 -29.68
C ILE A 782 11.42 -16.80 -28.72
N ASP A 783 11.60 -15.93 -27.73
CA ASP A 783 12.48 -16.17 -26.58
C ASP A 783 11.65 -16.45 -25.31
N HIS A 784 11.95 -17.58 -24.67
CA HIS A 784 11.50 -17.97 -23.35
C HIS A 784 12.65 -17.77 -22.35
N SER A 785 12.57 -16.73 -21.52
CA SER A 785 13.25 -16.69 -20.21
C SER A 785 12.71 -15.53 -19.37
N PHE A 786 11.87 -15.83 -18.38
CA PHE A 786 11.60 -14.92 -17.26
C PHE A 786 11.95 -15.63 -15.95
N PRO A 787 12.48 -14.92 -14.92
CA PRO A 787 12.92 -15.53 -13.67
C PRO A 787 11.71 -15.92 -12.80
N PHE A 788 11.90 -17.02 -12.08
CA PHE A 788 10.91 -17.72 -11.27
C PHE A 788 10.80 -17.08 -9.87
N LEU A 789 9.64 -16.50 -9.53
CA LEU A 789 9.29 -16.02 -8.18
C LEU A 789 8.19 -16.90 -7.58
N GLU A 790 8.51 -17.54 -6.46
CA GLU A 790 7.69 -18.57 -5.80
C GLU A 790 6.43 -18.00 -5.13
N SER A 791 6.44 -16.72 -4.71
CA SER A 791 5.31 -16.06 -4.02
C SER A 791 4.17 -15.63 -4.95
N LEU A 792 4.48 -15.25 -6.19
CA LEU A 792 3.46 -14.92 -7.18
C LEU A 792 2.76 -16.20 -7.68
N ASN A 793 3.45 -17.35 -7.61
CA ASN A 793 2.87 -18.62 -8.00
C ASN A 793 1.79 -19.08 -7.01
N GLU A 794 1.95 -18.90 -5.69
CA GLU A 794 0.88 -19.23 -4.74
C GLU A 794 -0.39 -18.40 -4.97
N VAL A 795 -0.27 -17.08 -5.23
CA VAL A 795 -1.42 -16.21 -5.48
C VAL A 795 -2.04 -16.43 -6.87
N LEU A 796 -1.24 -16.80 -7.88
CA LEU A 796 -1.78 -17.23 -9.17
C LEU A 796 -2.37 -18.65 -9.10
N GLU A 797 -1.81 -19.56 -8.32
CA GLU A 797 -2.32 -20.92 -8.10
C GLU A 797 -3.66 -20.88 -7.38
N THR A 798 -3.84 -20.00 -6.38
CA THR A 798 -5.14 -19.83 -5.69
C THR A 798 -6.20 -19.27 -6.63
N ASN A 799 -5.90 -18.21 -7.40
CA ASN A 799 -6.83 -17.69 -8.42
C ASN A 799 -7.11 -18.72 -9.54
N ARG A 800 -6.11 -19.49 -9.98
CA ARG A 800 -6.28 -20.58 -10.97
C ARG A 800 -7.14 -21.72 -10.43
N ALA A 801 -6.96 -22.08 -9.16
CA ALA A 801 -7.75 -23.11 -8.49
C ALA A 801 -9.21 -22.67 -8.35
N GLU A 802 -9.48 -21.42 -7.96
CA GLU A 802 -10.85 -20.87 -7.83
C GLU A 802 -11.59 -20.76 -9.19
N GLU A 803 -10.91 -20.33 -10.27
CA GLU A 803 -11.52 -20.26 -11.61
C GLU A 803 -11.80 -21.65 -12.20
N SER A 804 -10.93 -22.63 -11.94
CA SER A 804 -11.14 -24.01 -12.42
C SER A 804 -12.30 -24.73 -11.72
N GLN A 805 -12.47 -24.47 -10.41
CA GLN A 805 -13.54 -25.05 -9.60
C GLN A 805 -14.92 -24.47 -9.91
N SER A 806 -14.99 -23.31 -10.56
CA SER A 806 -16.25 -22.67 -10.96
C SER A 806 -16.63 -22.91 -12.42
N HIS A 807 -15.71 -23.42 -13.26
CA HIS A 807 -15.96 -23.65 -14.68
C HIS A 807 -16.95 -24.80 -14.94
N VAL A 808 -18.00 -24.54 -15.72
CA VAL A 808 -19.06 -25.49 -16.08
C VAL A 808 -18.81 -26.13 -17.44
N HIS A 809 -18.79 -25.32 -18.49
CA HIS A 809 -18.77 -25.82 -19.87
C HIS A 809 -18.14 -24.80 -20.83
N ARG A 810 -17.44 -25.33 -21.84
CA ARG A 810 -16.84 -24.57 -22.94
C ARG A 810 -17.68 -24.77 -24.20
N LEU A 811 -18.29 -23.69 -24.67
CA LEU A 811 -19.09 -23.68 -25.90
C LEU A 811 -18.26 -23.18 -27.08
N TYR A 812 -18.10 -23.99 -28.11
CA TYR A 812 -17.36 -23.62 -29.32
C TYR A 812 -18.28 -22.95 -30.35
N PHE A 813 -17.75 -21.93 -31.04
CA PHE A 813 -18.42 -21.29 -32.15
C PHE A 813 -18.30 -22.14 -33.42
N MET A 814 -19.36 -22.16 -34.20
CA MET A 814 -19.43 -22.81 -35.51
C MET A 814 -18.95 -21.85 -36.61
N GLY A 815 -18.45 -22.41 -37.72
CA GLY A 815 -17.97 -21.65 -38.88
C GLY A 815 -16.46 -21.37 -38.91
N ARG A 816 -15.90 -21.23 -40.12
CA ARG A 816 -14.45 -21.08 -40.38
C ARG A 816 -13.90 -19.66 -40.21
N ASN A 817 -14.72 -18.73 -39.73
CA ASN A 817 -14.41 -17.31 -39.69
C ASN A 817 -14.01 -16.72 -41.05
N THR A 818 -14.69 -17.15 -42.11
CA THR A 818 -14.49 -16.62 -43.47
C THR A 818 -15.61 -15.65 -43.81
N PHE A 819 -15.42 -14.77 -44.80
CA PHE A 819 -16.47 -13.82 -45.19
C PHE A 819 -17.78 -14.52 -45.61
N SER A 820 -17.70 -15.73 -46.15
CA SER A 820 -18.84 -16.57 -46.51
C SER A 820 -19.44 -17.36 -45.33
N GLU A 821 -18.64 -17.65 -44.31
CA GLU A 821 -19.03 -18.47 -43.17
C GLU A 821 -18.44 -17.84 -41.89
N PRO A 822 -19.10 -16.81 -41.34
CA PRO A 822 -18.70 -16.16 -40.10
C PRO A 822 -18.92 -17.08 -38.89
N TRP A 823 -18.34 -16.70 -37.77
CA TRP A 823 -18.62 -17.38 -36.50
C TRP A 823 -20.08 -17.24 -36.11
N HIS A 824 -20.67 -18.32 -35.60
CA HIS A 824 -22.02 -18.31 -35.07
C HIS A 824 -22.21 -19.36 -33.98
N LEU A 825 -23.17 -19.12 -33.09
CA LEU A 825 -23.63 -20.03 -32.04
C LEU A 825 -25.02 -20.59 -32.41
N PRO A 826 -25.31 -21.85 -32.03
CA PRO A 826 -26.64 -22.43 -32.21
C PRO A 826 -27.66 -21.82 -31.23
N HIS A 827 -28.91 -21.65 -31.68
CA HIS A 827 -30.04 -21.13 -30.89
C HIS A 827 -30.62 -22.13 -29.87
N THR A 828 -29.85 -23.14 -29.48
CA THR A 828 -30.27 -24.15 -28.49
C THR A 828 -29.14 -24.33 -27.50
N PRO A 829 -29.34 -24.04 -26.19
CA PRO A 829 -28.30 -24.26 -25.19
C PRO A 829 -28.01 -25.76 -25.07
N PRO A 830 -26.73 -26.18 -25.03
CA PRO A 830 -26.36 -27.56 -24.71
C PRO A 830 -26.95 -28.03 -23.38
N GLU A 831 -27.23 -29.33 -23.27
CA GLU A 831 -27.80 -29.94 -22.05
C GLU A 831 -26.95 -29.64 -20.79
N GLN A 832 -25.63 -29.46 -20.94
CA GLN A 832 -24.71 -29.14 -19.84
C GLN A 832 -24.90 -27.72 -19.26
N ILE A 833 -25.45 -26.77 -20.01
CA ILE A 833 -25.67 -25.38 -19.55
C ILE A 833 -27.14 -25.01 -19.38
N LYS A 834 -28.05 -25.90 -19.77
CA LYS A 834 -29.50 -25.69 -19.71
C LYS A 834 -30.02 -25.38 -18.31
N GLU A 835 -29.35 -25.90 -17.28
CA GLU A 835 -29.71 -25.67 -15.88
C GLU A 835 -29.24 -24.32 -15.33
N ILE A 836 -28.18 -23.72 -15.89
CA ILE A 836 -27.60 -22.45 -15.44
C ILE A 836 -28.12 -21.23 -16.22
N VAL A 837 -28.81 -21.47 -17.33
CA VAL A 837 -29.22 -20.43 -18.29
C VAL A 837 -30.74 -20.40 -18.47
N TYR A 838 -31.29 -19.22 -18.75
CA TYR A 838 -32.66 -19.05 -19.22
C TYR A 838 -32.70 -19.19 -20.74
N GLU A 839 -33.37 -20.23 -21.25
CA GLU A 839 -33.40 -20.56 -22.69
C GLU A 839 -33.86 -19.38 -23.57
N GLY A 840 -34.90 -18.65 -23.16
CA GLY A 840 -35.38 -17.49 -23.92
C GLY A 840 -34.37 -16.35 -24.01
N ALA A 841 -33.72 -16.00 -22.90
CA ALA A 841 -32.70 -14.95 -22.86
C ALA A 841 -31.39 -15.37 -23.54
N PHE A 842 -31.08 -16.67 -23.53
CA PHE A 842 -29.95 -17.23 -24.27
C PHE A 842 -30.11 -17.06 -25.77
N ASN A 843 -31.32 -17.26 -26.30
CA ASN A 843 -31.56 -17.13 -27.74
C ASN A 843 -31.36 -15.69 -28.22
N THR A 844 -31.85 -14.71 -27.46
CA THR A 844 -31.59 -13.28 -27.72
C THR A 844 -30.10 -12.96 -27.67
N PHE A 845 -29.40 -13.49 -26.67
CA PHE A 845 -27.95 -13.34 -26.56
C PHE A 845 -27.20 -13.95 -27.76
N VAL A 846 -27.64 -15.11 -28.24
CA VAL A 846 -27.10 -15.74 -29.45
C VAL A 846 -27.37 -14.90 -30.70
N ASP A 847 -28.55 -14.29 -30.84
CA ASP A 847 -28.87 -13.38 -31.96
C ASP A 847 -27.92 -12.18 -31.99
N GLU A 848 -27.64 -11.58 -30.83
CA GLU A 848 -26.72 -10.45 -30.71
C GLU A 848 -25.27 -10.84 -31.01
N ILE A 849 -24.80 -11.97 -30.47
CA ILE A 849 -23.47 -12.52 -30.77
C ILE A 849 -23.32 -12.82 -32.27
N ASN A 850 -24.29 -13.51 -32.85
CA ASN A 850 -24.27 -13.87 -34.27
C ASN A 850 -24.29 -12.61 -35.14
N GLY A 851 -25.08 -11.59 -34.75
CA GLY A 851 -25.09 -10.28 -35.38
C GLY A 851 -23.71 -9.61 -35.38
N ILE A 852 -23.03 -9.57 -34.23
CA ILE A 852 -21.68 -9.00 -34.10
C ILE A 852 -20.67 -9.78 -34.95
N ALA A 853 -20.76 -11.11 -34.99
CA ALA A 853 -19.85 -11.98 -35.70
C ALA A 853 -20.01 -11.93 -37.23
N THR A 854 -21.17 -11.56 -37.77
CA THR A 854 -21.40 -11.47 -39.22
C THR A 854 -20.53 -10.42 -39.91
N TYR A 855 -20.05 -10.73 -41.11
CA TYR A 855 -19.30 -9.80 -41.96
C TYR A 855 -20.23 -9.00 -42.86
N GLN A 856 -19.95 -7.71 -43.03
CA GLN A 856 -20.65 -6.88 -43.99
C GLN A 856 -20.13 -7.14 -45.41
N TRP A 857 -21.00 -7.02 -46.41
CA TRP A 857 -20.70 -7.38 -47.80
C TRP A 857 -19.49 -6.62 -48.39
N TRP A 858 -19.29 -5.35 -48.01
CA TRP A 858 -18.17 -4.54 -48.48
C TRP A 858 -16.82 -5.03 -47.95
N GLU A 859 -16.78 -5.65 -46.76
CA GLU A 859 -15.55 -6.19 -46.17
C GLU A 859 -14.99 -7.34 -47.02
N GLY A 860 -15.89 -8.19 -47.52
CA GLY A 860 -15.56 -9.27 -48.45
C GLY A 860 -15.22 -8.77 -49.86
N ALA A 861 -15.83 -7.67 -50.31
CA ALA A 861 -15.51 -7.06 -51.60
C ALA A 861 -14.08 -6.49 -51.61
N ILE A 862 -13.66 -5.77 -50.56
CA ILE A 862 -12.29 -5.26 -50.41
C ILE A 862 -11.30 -6.43 -50.38
N TYR A 863 -11.58 -7.48 -49.62
CA TYR A 863 -10.74 -8.66 -49.60
C TYR A 863 -10.61 -9.31 -50.98
N SER A 864 -11.72 -9.43 -51.72
CA SER A 864 -11.72 -10.00 -53.07
C SER A 864 -10.88 -9.16 -54.03
N ILE A 865 -11.02 -7.83 -54.00
CA ILE A 865 -10.21 -6.90 -54.81
C ILE A 865 -8.72 -7.02 -54.44
N LEU A 866 -8.39 -6.99 -53.15
CA LEU A 866 -7.01 -7.11 -52.68
C LEU A 866 -6.43 -8.49 -52.98
N SER A 867 -7.23 -9.56 -52.97
CA SER A 867 -6.74 -10.92 -53.25
C SER A 867 -6.24 -11.05 -54.69
N VAL A 868 -6.84 -10.28 -55.61
CA VAL A 868 -6.50 -10.21 -57.04
C VAL A 868 -5.32 -9.27 -57.29
N LEU A 869 -5.26 -8.12 -56.58
CA LEU A 869 -4.22 -7.10 -56.77
C LEU A 869 -2.92 -7.40 -56.00
N ALA A 870 -3.03 -7.85 -54.76
CA ALA A 870 -1.92 -8.07 -53.82
C ALA A 870 -2.33 -9.00 -52.67
N TYR A 871 -2.19 -10.31 -52.87
CA TYR A 871 -2.58 -11.34 -51.90
C TYR A 871 -2.02 -11.15 -50.47
N PRO A 872 -0.75 -10.71 -50.25
CA PRO A 872 -0.26 -10.45 -48.88
C PRO A 872 -1.03 -9.35 -48.14
N LEU A 873 -1.50 -8.32 -48.86
CA LEU A 873 -2.34 -7.25 -48.29
C LEU A 873 -3.77 -7.74 -48.04
N ALA A 874 -4.28 -8.67 -48.86
CA ALA A 874 -5.58 -9.30 -48.62
C ALA A 874 -5.56 -10.14 -47.33
N TRP A 875 -4.50 -10.92 -47.12
CA TRP A 875 -4.34 -11.72 -45.92
C TRP A 875 -4.23 -10.85 -44.65
N SER A 876 -3.43 -9.78 -44.69
CA SER A 876 -3.31 -8.85 -43.55
C SER A 876 -4.63 -8.13 -43.25
N TRP A 877 -5.37 -7.72 -44.29
CA TRP A 877 -6.71 -7.15 -44.16
C TRP A 877 -7.68 -8.11 -43.47
N GLN A 878 -7.73 -9.37 -43.92
CA GLN A 878 -8.59 -10.40 -43.32
C GLN A 878 -8.24 -10.65 -41.85
N GLN A 879 -6.94 -10.77 -41.52
CA GLN A 879 -6.49 -10.96 -40.14
C GLN A 879 -6.83 -9.76 -39.25
N TRP A 880 -6.69 -8.53 -39.76
CA TRP A 880 -7.09 -7.33 -39.05
C TRP A 880 -8.59 -7.30 -38.76
N ARG A 881 -9.44 -7.62 -39.76
CA ARG A 881 -10.90 -7.70 -39.57
C ARG A 881 -11.29 -8.76 -38.54
N ARG A 882 -10.66 -9.93 -38.55
CA ARG A 882 -10.89 -10.98 -37.55
C ARG A 882 -10.56 -10.53 -36.12
N ARG A 883 -9.44 -9.81 -35.93
CA ARG A 883 -9.06 -9.25 -34.61
C ARG A 883 -10.08 -8.25 -34.11
N VAL A 884 -10.53 -7.35 -34.98
CA VAL A 884 -11.57 -6.36 -34.64
C VAL A 884 -12.87 -7.04 -34.21
N LYS A 885 -13.29 -8.11 -34.90
CA LYS A 885 -14.50 -8.86 -34.51
C LYS A 885 -14.36 -9.58 -33.17
N LEU A 886 -13.22 -10.21 -32.89
CA LEU A 886 -12.96 -10.83 -31.59
C LEU A 886 -12.92 -9.80 -30.45
N GLN A 887 -12.31 -8.62 -30.68
CA GLN A 887 -12.29 -7.53 -29.70
C GLN A 887 -13.70 -7.06 -29.37
N ARG A 888 -14.55 -6.85 -30.38
CA ARG A 888 -15.96 -6.49 -30.18
C ARG A 888 -16.74 -7.55 -29.42
N LEU A 889 -16.55 -8.84 -29.73
CA LEU A 889 -17.19 -9.93 -28.98
C LEU A 889 -16.75 -9.95 -27.51
N ARG A 890 -15.46 -9.70 -27.22
CA ARG A 890 -14.95 -9.63 -25.85
C ARG A 890 -15.48 -8.41 -25.09
N GLU A 891 -15.53 -7.25 -25.74
CA GLU A 891 -16.08 -6.02 -25.17
C GLU A 891 -17.58 -6.15 -24.88
N PHE A 892 -18.32 -6.75 -25.82
CA PHE A 892 -19.75 -7.03 -25.67
C PHE A 892 -20.01 -7.89 -24.44
N VAL A 893 -19.38 -9.08 -24.34
CA VAL A 893 -19.59 -9.99 -23.21
C VAL A 893 -19.07 -9.43 -21.88
N ARG A 894 -18.03 -8.59 -21.88
CA ARG A 894 -17.45 -8.04 -20.64
C ARG A 894 -18.17 -6.81 -20.10
N SER A 895 -18.74 -5.98 -20.98
CA SER A 895 -19.16 -4.62 -20.59
C SER A 895 -20.47 -4.13 -21.15
N GLU A 896 -20.97 -4.69 -22.27
CA GLU A 896 -22.22 -4.24 -22.89
C GLU A 896 -23.40 -5.15 -22.55
N TYR A 897 -23.16 -6.46 -22.42
CA TYR A 897 -24.19 -7.44 -22.09
C TYR A 897 -24.38 -7.58 -20.58
N ASP A 898 -25.63 -7.57 -20.12
CA ASP A 898 -26.03 -7.60 -18.71
C ASP A 898 -26.03 -9.02 -18.09
N HIS A 899 -25.50 -10.01 -18.81
CA HIS A 899 -25.53 -11.42 -18.44
C HIS A 899 -26.93 -11.96 -18.11
N ALA A 900 -28.01 -11.35 -18.66
CA ALA A 900 -29.40 -11.73 -18.36
C ALA A 900 -29.72 -13.20 -18.64
N CYS A 901 -28.95 -13.86 -19.52
CA CYS A 901 -29.10 -15.29 -19.78
C CYS A 901 -28.74 -16.17 -18.57
N LEU A 902 -27.89 -15.71 -17.63
CA LEU A 902 -27.50 -16.49 -16.45
C LEU A 902 -28.58 -16.46 -15.37
N ARG A 903 -28.83 -17.59 -14.71
CA ARG A 903 -29.80 -17.69 -13.60
C ARG A 903 -29.30 -17.01 -12.33
N SER A 904 -28.00 -17.11 -12.05
CA SER A 904 -27.35 -16.54 -10.86
C SER A 904 -27.59 -15.03 -10.77
N CYS A 905 -28.01 -14.57 -9.59
CA CYS A 905 -28.14 -13.14 -9.32
C CYS A 905 -26.76 -12.50 -9.12
N ARG A 906 -25.82 -13.23 -8.50
CA ARG A 906 -24.46 -12.75 -8.25
C ARG A 906 -23.68 -12.56 -9.55
N SER A 907 -23.73 -13.53 -10.46
CA SER A 907 -23.04 -13.45 -11.74
C SER A 907 -23.52 -12.29 -12.61
N ARG A 908 -24.83 -11.99 -12.56
CA ARG A 908 -25.42 -10.81 -13.24
C ARG A 908 -24.98 -9.49 -12.62
N ALA A 909 -24.95 -9.40 -11.29
CA ALA A 909 -24.56 -8.17 -10.60
C ALA A 909 -23.07 -7.82 -10.75
N LEU A 910 -22.21 -8.83 -10.84
CA LEU A 910 -20.75 -8.65 -10.90
C LEU A 910 -20.19 -8.69 -12.33
N TYR A 911 -21.02 -8.96 -13.36
CA TYR A 911 -20.56 -9.24 -14.72
C TYR A 911 -19.51 -10.38 -14.76
N GLU A 912 -19.74 -11.40 -13.93
CA GLU A 912 -18.85 -12.55 -13.73
C GLU A 912 -19.61 -13.85 -14.04
N GLY A 913 -19.26 -14.52 -15.13
CA GLY A 913 -19.93 -15.80 -15.47
C GLY A 913 -19.72 -16.27 -16.91
N LEU A 914 -19.34 -15.36 -17.81
CA LEU A 914 -19.02 -15.68 -19.21
C LEU A 914 -17.64 -15.11 -19.56
N LYS A 915 -16.80 -15.88 -20.25
CA LYS A 915 -15.53 -15.39 -20.83
C LYS A 915 -15.36 -15.88 -22.27
N VAL A 916 -14.86 -15.01 -23.15
CA VAL A 916 -14.63 -15.33 -24.58
C VAL A 916 -13.14 -15.37 -24.91
N ALA A 917 -12.70 -16.48 -25.50
CA ALA A 917 -11.33 -16.69 -25.94
C ALA A 917 -11.27 -17.29 -27.35
N ALA A 918 -10.09 -17.22 -27.96
CA ALA A 918 -9.86 -17.59 -29.35
C ALA A 918 -8.48 -18.20 -29.51
N THR A 919 -8.32 -19.02 -30.55
CA THR A 919 -7.02 -19.53 -30.97
C THR A 919 -6.17 -18.43 -31.61
N SER A 920 -4.84 -18.59 -31.61
CA SER A 920 -3.88 -17.58 -32.08
C SER A 920 -4.01 -17.25 -33.58
N ASP A 921 -4.54 -18.19 -34.36
CA ASP A 921 -4.82 -18.07 -35.79
C ASP A 921 -6.22 -17.48 -36.09
N LEU A 922 -7.02 -17.22 -35.05
CA LEU A 922 -8.37 -16.63 -35.14
C LEU A 922 -9.33 -17.44 -36.02
N MET A 923 -9.14 -18.76 -36.10
CA MET A 923 -10.05 -19.65 -36.82
C MET A 923 -11.14 -20.22 -35.91
N LEU A 924 -10.82 -20.44 -34.63
CA LEU A 924 -11.73 -20.99 -33.62
C LEU A 924 -11.91 -20.00 -32.47
N VAL A 925 -13.16 -19.78 -32.08
CA VAL A 925 -13.55 -19.02 -30.88
C VAL A 925 -14.41 -19.92 -29.99
N TYR A 926 -14.27 -19.73 -28.69
CA TYR A 926 -15.07 -20.42 -27.69
C TYR A 926 -15.41 -19.48 -26.53
N MET A 927 -16.47 -19.86 -25.82
CA MET A 927 -16.99 -19.15 -24.67
C MET A 927 -17.10 -20.10 -23.49
N ASP A 928 -16.51 -19.71 -22.37
CA ASP A 928 -16.47 -20.47 -21.13
C ASP A 928 -17.54 -19.94 -20.16
N PHE A 929 -18.32 -20.86 -19.58
CA PHE A 929 -19.36 -20.59 -18.58
C PHE A 929 -18.87 -20.93 -17.18
N PHE A 930 -19.12 -20.04 -16.22
CA PHE A 930 -18.73 -20.19 -14.81
C PHE A 930 -19.95 -20.09 -13.89
N LEU A 931 -19.95 -20.84 -12.79
CA LEU A 931 -20.98 -20.78 -11.74
C LEU A 931 -20.80 -19.57 -10.83
N GLY A 932 -21.90 -18.88 -10.56
CA GLY A 932 -22.00 -17.94 -9.46
C GLY A 932 -21.96 -18.66 -8.11
N GLY A 933 -21.33 -18.04 -7.10
CA GLY A 933 -21.23 -18.62 -5.75
C GLY A 933 -22.57 -18.90 -5.05
N ASP A 934 -23.66 -18.27 -5.52
CA ASP A 934 -25.05 -18.47 -5.10
C ASP A 934 -25.70 -19.74 -5.68
N GLU A 935 -25.09 -20.37 -6.69
CA GLU A 935 -25.58 -21.58 -7.36
C GLU A 935 -24.77 -22.85 -7.04
N LYS A 936 -23.82 -22.79 -6.10
CA LYS A 936 -23.00 -23.95 -5.68
C LYS A 936 -23.87 -25.06 -5.08
N ARG A 937 -24.28 -26.02 -5.92
CA ARG A 937 -24.88 -27.31 -5.52
C ARG A 937 -23.80 -28.39 -5.50
N THR A 938 -23.99 -29.46 -4.72
CA THR A 938 -23.02 -30.58 -4.68
C THR A 938 -22.85 -31.30 -6.02
N ASP A 939 -23.80 -31.12 -6.94
CA ASP A 939 -23.87 -31.82 -8.22
C ASP A 939 -23.30 -30.98 -9.39
N ILE A 940 -23.07 -29.68 -9.19
CA ILE A 940 -22.59 -28.75 -10.22
C ILE A 940 -21.52 -27.83 -9.59
N PRO A 941 -20.26 -27.82 -10.07
CA PRO A 941 -19.80 -28.42 -11.32
C PRO A 941 -19.47 -29.91 -11.20
N ALA A 942 -19.88 -30.70 -12.19
CA ALA A 942 -19.56 -32.12 -12.26
C ALA A 942 -18.02 -32.34 -12.25
N PRO A 943 -17.50 -33.30 -11.47
CA PRO A 943 -16.10 -33.73 -11.53
C PRO A 943 -15.71 -34.13 -12.95
N LEU A 944 -14.43 -33.98 -13.34
CA LEU A 944 -13.99 -34.24 -14.72
C LEU A 944 -14.42 -35.63 -15.27
N ARG A 945 -14.50 -36.69 -14.44
CA ARG A 945 -14.96 -38.03 -14.88
C ARG A 945 -16.37 -38.01 -15.45
N GLN A 946 -17.26 -37.22 -14.85
CA GLN A 946 -18.67 -37.11 -15.26
C GLN A 946 -18.86 -36.18 -16.46
N ARG A 947 -17.81 -35.43 -16.87
CA ARG A 947 -17.82 -34.59 -18.08
C ARG A 947 -17.39 -35.35 -19.33
N PHE A 948 -16.96 -36.60 -19.20
CA PHE A 948 -16.63 -37.44 -20.35
C PHE A 948 -17.91 -38.01 -20.98
N PRO A 949 -18.01 -38.07 -22.32
CA PRO A 949 -16.99 -37.68 -23.29
C PRO A 949 -16.90 -36.16 -23.51
N MET A 950 -15.67 -35.64 -23.55
CA MET A 950 -15.37 -34.22 -23.76
C MET A 950 -14.71 -34.00 -25.13
N SER A 951 -15.20 -33.05 -25.92
CA SER A 951 -14.63 -32.66 -27.21
C SER A 951 -13.67 -31.48 -27.10
N ILE A 952 -12.46 -31.62 -27.65
CA ILE A 952 -11.47 -30.54 -27.76
C ILE A 952 -11.20 -30.30 -29.24
N LEU A 953 -11.60 -29.15 -29.78
CA LEU A 953 -11.48 -28.85 -31.21
C LEU A 953 -10.09 -28.31 -31.58
N PHE A 954 -9.66 -28.60 -32.81
CA PHE A 954 -8.45 -28.02 -33.38
C PHE A 954 -8.72 -26.62 -33.93
N GLY A 955 -7.82 -25.68 -33.63
CA GLY A 955 -7.64 -24.47 -34.42
C GLY A 955 -6.95 -24.80 -35.74
N GLY A 956 -7.05 -23.90 -36.72
CA GLY A 956 -6.46 -24.04 -38.05
C GLY A 956 -7.34 -24.82 -39.02
N ASP A 957 -7.02 -24.71 -40.31
CA ASP A 957 -7.66 -25.44 -41.40
C ASP A 957 -6.71 -26.42 -42.12
N GLY A 958 -5.48 -26.57 -41.61
CA GLY A 958 -4.44 -27.40 -42.21
C GLY A 958 -3.80 -26.76 -43.45
N SER A 959 -3.96 -25.45 -43.62
CA SER A 959 -3.20 -24.66 -44.59
C SER A 959 -1.79 -24.35 -44.07
N TYR A 960 -0.89 -23.97 -44.97
CA TYR A 960 0.48 -23.59 -44.56
C TYR A 960 0.50 -22.36 -43.62
N MET A 961 -0.48 -21.46 -43.76
CA MET A 961 -0.59 -20.25 -42.94
C MET A 961 -1.35 -20.47 -41.63
N ALA A 962 -2.20 -21.49 -41.55
CA ALA A 962 -2.97 -21.86 -40.36
C ALA A 962 -2.99 -23.40 -40.19
N PRO A 963 -1.86 -23.99 -39.74
CA PRO A 963 -1.78 -25.43 -39.50
C PRO A 963 -2.71 -25.84 -38.35
N PHE A 964 -3.11 -27.11 -38.34
CA PHE A 964 -3.92 -27.62 -37.23
C PHE A 964 -3.14 -27.54 -35.91
N SER A 965 -3.80 -27.05 -34.86
CA SER A 965 -3.22 -26.96 -33.53
C SER A 965 -4.27 -27.04 -32.42
N ILE A 966 -3.87 -27.57 -31.28
CA ILE A 966 -4.62 -27.57 -30.03
C ILE A 966 -4.04 -26.47 -29.15
N GLN A 967 -4.91 -25.55 -28.73
CA GLN A 967 -4.57 -24.53 -27.74
C GLN A 967 -4.86 -25.07 -26.34
N SER A 968 -3.82 -25.18 -25.50
CA SER A 968 -4.00 -25.54 -24.08
C SER A 968 -4.03 -24.27 -23.24
N ASP A 969 -5.23 -23.84 -22.86
CA ASP A 969 -5.40 -22.70 -21.95
C ASP A 969 -5.18 -23.10 -20.49
N ASN A 970 -5.05 -22.11 -19.62
CA ASN A 970 -4.96 -22.31 -18.17
C ASN A 970 -6.18 -23.08 -17.63
N ILE A 971 -7.38 -22.82 -18.14
CA ILE A 971 -8.63 -23.50 -17.71
C ILE A 971 -8.58 -24.99 -18.10
N LEU A 972 -8.30 -25.30 -19.36
CA LEU A 972 -8.24 -26.69 -19.84
C LEU A 972 -7.13 -27.47 -19.13
N THR A 973 -5.97 -26.85 -18.93
CA THR A 973 -4.84 -27.45 -18.22
C THR A 973 -5.20 -27.75 -16.75
N SER A 974 -5.90 -26.82 -16.09
CA SER A 974 -6.34 -26.99 -14.71
C SER A 974 -7.50 -27.99 -14.55
N LEU A 975 -8.39 -28.10 -15.54
CA LEU A 975 -9.42 -29.14 -15.55
C LEU A 975 -8.79 -30.52 -15.71
N ILE A 976 -7.89 -30.70 -16.68
CA ILE A 976 -7.19 -31.97 -16.91
C ILE A 976 -6.27 -32.33 -15.73
N SER A 977 -5.73 -31.34 -15.01
CA SER A 977 -4.90 -31.57 -13.82
C SER A 977 -5.61 -32.25 -12.65
N GLN A 978 -6.95 -32.35 -12.70
CA GLN A 978 -7.71 -33.18 -11.76
C GLN A 978 -7.40 -34.68 -11.90
N MET A 979 -6.85 -35.13 -13.04
CA MET A 979 -6.49 -36.54 -13.27
C MET A 979 -5.08 -36.77 -13.81
N VAL A 980 -4.59 -35.89 -14.68
CA VAL A 980 -3.31 -36.03 -15.36
C VAL A 980 -2.37 -34.91 -14.91
N PRO A 981 -1.15 -35.19 -14.45
CA PRO A 981 -0.20 -34.15 -14.09
C PRO A 981 -0.03 -33.10 -15.22
N PRO A 982 -0.01 -31.79 -14.90
CA PRO A 982 0.08 -30.72 -15.91
C PRO A 982 1.27 -30.88 -16.86
N THR A 983 2.40 -31.39 -16.37
CA THR A 983 3.61 -31.64 -17.16
C THR A 983 3.40 -32.72 -18.22
N THR A 984 2.65 -33.78 -17.91
CA THR A 984 2.28 -34.85 -18.85
C THR A 984 1.33 -34.31 -19.91
N TRP A 985 0.33 -33.53 -19.51
CA TRP A 985 -0.61 -32.90 -20.44
C TRP A 985 0.08 -31.90 -21.39
N TYR A 986 0.99 -31.06 -20.87
CA TYR A 986 1.77 -30.13 -21.69
C TYR A 986 2.66 -30.85 -22.71
N ARG A 987 3.34 -31.94 -22.30
CA ARG A 987 4.15 -32.75 -23.22
C ARG A 987 3.30 -33.42 -24.30
N MET A 988 2.11 -33.91 -23.93
CA MET A 988 1.16 -34.49 -24.88
C MET A 988 0.68 -33.46 -25.90
N THR A 989 0.26 -32.28 -25.46
CA THR A 989 -0.21 -31.20 -26.36
C THR A 989 0.90 -30.69 -27.27
N ALA A 990 2.12 -30.52 -26.77
CA ALA A 990 3.28 -30.13 -27.57
C ALA A 990 3.65 -31.19 -28.62
N GLY A 991 3.69 -32.47 -28.22
CA GLY A 991 3.96 -33.59 -29.12
C GLY A 991 2.89 -33.74 -30.21
N LEU A 992 1.62 -33.57 -29.84
CA LEU A 992 0.51 -33.64 -30.78
C LEU A 992 0.52 -32.46 -31.76
N ASN A 993 0.78 -31.24 -31.28
CA ASN A 993 0.92 -30.06 -32.13
C ASN A 993 2.09 -30.20 -33.13
N ALA A 994 3.17 -30.88 -32.77
CA ALA A 994 4.25 -31.19 -33.70
C ALA A 994 3.79 -32.09 -34.86
N GLN A 995 2.92 -33.08 -34.58
CA GLN A 995 2.36 -33.97 -35.60
C GLN A 995 1.27 -33.27 -36.43
N LEU A 996 0.39 -32.48 -35.79
CA LEU A 996 -0.70 -31.75 -36.45
C LEU A 996 -0.20 -30.71 -37.46
N ARG A 997 0.98 -30.11 -37.24
CA ARG A 997 1.63 -29.20 -38.21
C ARG A 997 1.95 -29.86 -39.56
N LEU A 998 2.08 -31.19 -39.60
CA LEU A 998 2.38 -31.94 -40.83
C LEU A 998 1.10 -32.31 -41.61
N VAL A 999 -0.08 -32.11 -41.01
CA VAL A 999 -1.37 -32.42 -41.62
C VAL A 999 -1.73 -31.37 -42.67
N ARG A 1000 -1.96 -31.80 -43.92
CA ARG A 1000 -2.27 -30.91 -45.04
C ARG A 1000 -3.71 -31.08 -45.48
N ARG A 1001 -4.42 -29.95 -45.64
CA ARG A 1001 -5.83 -29.87 -46.07
C ARG A 1001 -6.17 -30.70 -47.32
N GLY A 1002 -5.25 -30.83 -48.28
CA GLY A 1002 -5.48 -31.57 -49.54
C GLY A 1002 -5.29 -33.10 -49.47
N ARG A 1003 -4.71 -33.65 -48.40
CA ARG A 1003 -4.40 -35.10 -48.26
C ARG A 1003 -4.70 -35.64 -46.85
N LEU A 1004 -5.80 -35.19 -46.25
CA LEU A 1004 -6.12 -35.44 -44.84
C LEU A 1004 -6.08 -36.93 -44.44
N ARG A 1005 -6.64 -37.84 -45.25
CA ARG A 1005 -6.64 -39.29 -44.96
C ARG A 1005 -5.24 -39.88 -44.79
N VAL A 1006 -4.27 -39.44 -45.60
CA VAL A 1006 -2.89 -39.93 -45.54
C VAL A 1006 -2.11 -39.21 -44.44
N THR A 1007 -2.32 -37.89 -44.28
CA THR A 1007 -1.54 -37.09 -43.35
C THR A 1007 -1.99 -37.19 -41.89
N PHE A 1008 -3.22 -37.66 -41.61
CA PHE A 1008 -3.65 -37.98 -40.24
C PHE A 1008 -3.19 -39.36 -39.76
N GLN A 1009 -2.77 -40.26 -40.66
CA GLN A 1009 -2.32 -41.60 -40.26
C GLN A 1009 -1.10 -41.57 -39.30
N PRO A 1010 -0.09 -40.70 -39.48
CA PRO A 1010 0.98 -40.51 -38.51
C PRO A 1010 0.47 -39.98 -37.15
N VAL A 1011 -0.53 -39.10 -37.16
CA VAL A 1011 -1.15 -38.56 -35.94
C VAL A 1011 -1.85 -39.68 -35.16
N LEU A 1012 -2.66 -40.50 -35.84
CA LEU A 1012 -3.33 -41.66 -35.25
C LEU A 1012 -2.33 -42.66 -34.67
N ARG A 1013 -1.29 -43.03 -35.42
CA ARG A 1013 -0.23 -43.93 -34.90
C ARG A 1013 0.47 -43.33 -33.69
N TRP A 1014 0.74 -42.02 -33.68
CA TRP A 1014 1.38 -41.36 -32.54
C TRP A 1014 0.45 -41.34 -31.32
N LEU A 1015 -0.85 -41.08 -31.52
CA LEU A 1015 -1.85 -41.16 -30.46
C LEU A 1015 -1.91 -42.56 -29.85
N GLU A 1016 -1.97 -43.61 -30.67
CA GLU A 1016 -2.05 -45.01 -30.21
C GLU A 1016 -0.75 -45.50 -29.54
N THR A 1017 0.42 -45.11 -30.06
CA THR A 1017 1.72 -45.66 -29.58
C THR A 1017 2.38 -44.84 -28.48
N GLN A 1018 2.11 -43.53 -28.39
CA GLN A 1018 2.78 -42.63 -27.45
C GLN A 1018 1.80 -41.96 -26.48
N ALA A 1019 0.70 -41.39 -26.97
CA ALA A 1019 -0.20 -40.58 -26.13
C ALA A 1019 -1.14 -41.44 -25.27
N ASN A 1020 -1.90 -42.36 -25.88
CA ASN A 1020 -2.88 -43.19 -25.19
C ASN A 1020 -2.26 -44.14 -24.14
N PRO A 1021 -1.08 -44.75 -24.35
CA PRO A 1021 -0.42 -45.54 -23.30
C PRO A 1021 -0.04 -44.70 -22.08
N ALA A 1022 0.41 -43.45 -22.28
CA ALA A 1022 0.76 -42.53 -21.19
C ALA A 1022 -0.49 -42.01 -20.45
N LEU A 1023 -1.61 -41.81 -21.16
CA LEU A 1023 -2.87 -41.32 -20.58
C LEU A 1023 -3.71 -42.44 -19.93
N ARG A 1024 -3.59 -43.68 -20.40
CA ARG A 1024 -4.27 -44.86 -19.80
C ARG A 1024 -3.90 -45.06 -18.33
N ILE A 1025 -2.65 -44.73 -17.94
CA ILE A 1025 -2.19 -44.77 -16.54
C ILE A 1025 -3.07 -43.91 -15.63
N TYR A 1026 -3.64 -42.83 -16.17
CA TYR A 1026 -4.50 -41.88 -15.47
C TYR A 1026 -6.00 -42.11 -15.75
N GLY A 1027 -6.36 -43.21 -16.42
CA GLY A 1027 -7.75 -43.58 -16.72
C GLY A 1027 -8.40 -42.77 -17.84
N ILE A 1028 -7.62 -42.17 -18.73
CA ILE A 1028 -8.12 -41.36 -19.86
C ILE A 1028 -7.70 -41.98 -21.18
N HIS A 1029 -8.62 -42.03 -22.14
CA HIS A 1029 -8.36 -42.37 -23.53
C HIS A 1029 -8.74 -41.22 -24.44
N VAL A 1030 -7.98 -41.03 -25.52
CA VAL A 1030 -8.15 -39.92 -26.45
C VAL A 1030 -8.17 -40.44 -27.88
N ASP A 1031 -9.27 -40.15 -28.58
CA ASP A 1031 -9.44 -40.47 -29.99
C ASP A 1031 -9.51 -39.22 -30.86
N LEU A 1032 -9.02 -39.35 -32.09
CA LEU A 1032 -9.22 -38.34 -33.12
C LEU A 1032 -10.66 -38.45 -33.64
N ALA A 1033 -11.42 -37.38 -33.54
CA ALA A 1033 -12.79 -37.31 -34.01
C ALA A 1033 -12.97 -36.19 -35.05
N TRP A 1034 -13.95 -36.38 -35.93
CA TRP A 1034 -14.52 -35.28 -36.70
C TRP A 1034 -15.90 -34.93 -36.15
N PHE A 1035 -16.21 -33.65 -36.12
CA PHE A 1035 -17.48 -33.10 -35.68
C PHE A 1035 -18.15 -32.45 -36.90
N GLN A 1036 -19.39 -32.84 -37.17
CA GLN A 1036 -20.16 -32.25 -38.27
C GLN A 1036 -20.73 -30.92 -37.80
N ALA A 1037 -20.19 -29.81 -38.34
CA ALA A 1037 -20.51 -28.48 -37.82
C ALA A 1037 -21.73 -27.83 -38.48
N THR A 1038 -22.10 -28.18 -39.73
CA THR A 1038 -23.23 -27.53 -40.44
C THR A 1038 -23.82 -28.41 -41.56
N THR A 1039 -25.02 -28.04 -42.03
CA THR A 1039 -25.73 -28.59 -43.22
C THR A 1039 -24.97 -28.37 -44.54
N PHE A 1040 -23.91 -27.56 -44.56
CA PHE A 1040 -23.06 -27.25 -45.72
C PHE A 1040 -21.82 -28.16 -45.87
N GLY A 1041 -21.71 -29.25 -45.09
CA GLY A 1041 -20.69 -30.29 -45.29
C GLY A 1041 -19.29 -29.94 -44.78
N HIS A 1042 -19.15 -28.97 -43.86
CA HIS A 1042 -17.87 -28.71 -43.20
C HIS A 1042 -17.67 -29.62 -41.98
N CYS A 1043 -16.61 -30.44 -42.02
CA CYS A 1043 -16.12 -31.20 -40.87
C CYS A 1043 -15.08 -30.39 -40.07
N GLN A 1044 -15.28 -30.23 -38.77
CA GLN A 1044 -14.27 -29.76 -37.82
C GLN A 1044 -13.54 -30.97 -37.24
N TYR A 1045 -12.22 -30.88 -37.04
CA TYR A 1045 -11.41 -31.96 -36.45
C TYR A 1045 -11.07 -31.63 -35.02
N GLY A 1046 -10.99 -32.65 -34.17
CA GLY A 1046 -10.62 -32.48 -32.77
C GLY A 1046 -10.33 -33.82 -32.10
N LEU A 1047 -10.18 -33.77 -30.79
CA LEU A 1047 -10.06 -34.94 -29.94
C LEU A 1047 -11.36 -35.18 -29.19
N LEU A 1048 -11.72 -36.45 -29.06
CA LEU A 1048 -12.72 -36.94 -28.14
C LEU A 1048 -12.00 -37.60 -26.97
N VAL A 1049 -12.18 -37.03 -25.78
CA VAL A 1049 -11.58 -37.54 -24.54
C VAL A 1049 -12.65 -38.28 -23.77
N TYR A 1050 -12.40 -39.55 -23.43
CA TYR A 1050 -13.30 -40.37 -22.63
C TYR A 1050 -12.57 -41.13 -21.53
N ALA A 1051 -13.32 -41.57 -20.51
CA ALA A 1051 -12.76 -42.41 -19.45
C ALA A 1051 -12.36 -43.77 -20.04
N ALA A 1052 -11.12 -44.20 -19.81
CA ALA A 1052 -10.70 -45.53 -20.19
C ALA A 1052 -11.45 -46.54 -19.29
N GLU A 1053 -12.34 -47.34 -19.85
CA GLU A 1053 -12.99 -48.43 -19.12
C GLU A 1053 -11.93 -49.41 -18.60
N GLU A 1054 -12.06 -49.83 -17.34
CA GLU A 1054 -11.32 -50.97 -16.81
C GLU A 1054 -11.75 -52.20 -17.62
N GLU A 1055 -10.87 -52.71 -18.48
CA GLU A 1055 -11.00 -54.06 -19.04
C GLU A 1055 -11.03 -55.06 -17.87
N ARG A 1056 -12.24 -55.39 -17.39
CA ARG A 1056 -12.47 -56.66 -16.73
C ARG A 1056 -12.31 -57.73 -17.78
N GLU A 1057 -11.28 -58.56 -17.64
CA GLU A 1057 -11.24 -59.89 -18.25
C GLU A 1057 -12.60 -60.58 -18.01
N TYR A 1058 -13.40 -60.73 -19.08
CA TYR A 1058 -14.43 -61.76 -19.14
C TYR A 1058 -14.07 -62.73 -20.25
N ILE A 1059 -13.83 -63.94 -19.77
CA ILE A 1059 -13.58 -65.18 -20.49
C ILE A 1059 -14.63 -65.39 -21.59
N SER A 1060 -14.16 -65.86 -22.73
CA SER A 1060 -14.92 -66.40 -23.86
C SER A 1060 -16.05 -67.35 -23.45
N VAL A 1061 -17.28 -67.10 -23.93
CA VAL A 1061 -18.27 -68.16 -24.21
C VAL A 1061 -19.02 -67.81 -25.51
N GLU A 1062 -19.12 -68.82 -26.35
CA GLU A 1062 -19.69 -68.86 -27.70
C GLU A 1062 -21.18 -68.50 -27.80
N GLY A 1063 -21.55 -67.85 -28.91
CA GLY A 1063 -22.54 -68.33 -29.89
C GLY A 1063 -24.05 -68.40 -29.58
N ILE A 1064 -24.84 -67.94 -30.58
CA ILE A 1064 -26.27 -68.24 -30.87
C ILE A 1064 -27.27 -67.34 -30.09
N ASP A 1065 -28.26 -66.62 -30.62
CA ASP A 1065 -29.06 -66.52 -31.86
C ASP A 1065 -29.57 -65.04 -31.92
N GLY A 1066 -29.73 -64.29 -33.02
CA GLY A 1066 -30.67 -64.51 -34.12
C GLY A 1066 -31.98 -63.69 -33.97
N THR A 1067 -32.08 -62.50 -34.61
CA THR A 1067 -33.27 -61.81 -35.22
C THR A 1067 -33.17 -60.26 -35.12
N LYS A 1068 -32.77 -59.55 -36.20
CA LYS A 1068 -33.59 -58.88 -37.24
C LYS A 1068 -34.60 -57.82 -36.73
N GLN A 1069 -34.31 -56.53 -36.99
CA GLN A 1069 -35.06 -55.76 -38.00
C GLN A 1069 -34.30 -54.49 -38.42
N VAL A 1070 -34.39 -54.21 -39.73
CA VAL A 1070 -33.71 -53.19 -40.54
C VAL A 1070 -34.71 -52.10 -40.90
N GLU A 1071 -34.27 -50.85 -40.90
CA GLU A 1071 -34.67 -49.76 -41.82
C GLU A 1071 -33.60 -48.67 -41.65
N GLU A 1072 -32.50 -48.69 -42.41
CA GLU A 1072 -32.31 -47.93 -43.66
C GLU A 1072 -33.31 -46.78 -43.86
N ASP A 1073 -32.84 -45.53 -43.73
CA ASP A 1073 -32.76 -44.74 -44.96
C ASP A 1073 -31.69 -43.64 -44.93
N SER A 1074 -31.21 -43.38 -46.13
CA SER A 1074 -29.93 -42.81 -46.53
C SER A 1074 -29.93 -41.28 -46.70
N ARG A 1075 -28.93 -40.59 -46.12
CA ARG A 1075 -27.95 -39.74 -46.84
C ARG A 1075 -26.90 -39.13 -45.94
#